data_AF-A0A945U8Q8-F1
#
_entry.id   AF-A0A945U8Q8-F1
#
_cell.length_a   1.000
_cell.length_b   1.000
_cell.length_c   1.000
_cell.angle_alpha   90.00
_cell.angle_beta   90.00
_cell.angle_gamma   90.00
#
_symmetry.space_group_name_H-M   'P 1'
#
loop_
_entity.id
_entity.type
_entity.pdbx_description
1 polymer ?
#
loop_
_entity_poly.entity_id
_entity_poly.type
_entity_poly.pdbx_seq_one_letter_code
_entity_poly.pdbx_strand_id
1 'polypeptide(L)'
;SPLNTTNYMVIGTDNFGCTDTIYVNIDVLSKPSVSVTISPSICEGESVSLLANGASNYNWYPSAGLNSVIGNTVTANPLVSTSYSVIGTLNNGCSDTVSTVVSVNPNPILSTQSSNVDICLGDTAILFVNGALNYIWNPILGLSSANSDTVLAYPVNNIAYSIVGMDSLGCSSSTSIVVNVNSLPIIDVTATKPEICIGESILLTATGGIQYSWNPVSSLSSNTGNVVSANPIINTTYMVVGTDANSCSSWDTLSIIVNPLPILSVNNVTTTICEGENISLIVAGANTYVWSPSLGLNTSLGNSVVANPINTTNYIITGTDLNGCQDVILSTVNVNPSPNLSLNPANASICLGSSLQIEVFGAINYVWSPSFGLNTSTSNIVQANPTSDVIYTVVGTDVNSCKDSIEFQLIVGVPPTVFVSPLSSTICEGESVTLTANGANNYSWSPSTSLSSNIGVSVVSTPQNTTDYKVIGTDLIGCTDTTNVVVSVIPLPTATIVSGGGTICSGDSAAIIVDVSGNPDWNLTYSVDGAISNITSSNNPIVILSDKEGIYTIPYILDANGCSNTGTGSEIVDVINRPQASFNFYPDSPNMLNPEVSFSNTSIFANTYLWKFGDNTPNSTEFNPTHIYQEDDIYQIVLLAENGPCTDTAFSNITINSYYALYVPNTFTPNDDGRNDMFEPKGVGIESFEIYIFNRWGEELFYSDNIDICWDGGRAVASVYTYVINVVDKLGTFHKKTGEVLIE
;
A
#
# COMPACT_ATOMS: atom_id res chain seq x y z
N SER A 1 -102.05 -26.06 -157.25
CA SER A 1 -101.38 -24.75 -157.39
C SER A 1 -100.13 -24.93 -158.19
N PRO A 2 -99.93 -24.18 -159.30
CA PRO A 2 -98.74 -24.32 -160.11
C PRO A 2 -97.51 -23.82 -159.32
N LEU A 3 -96.35 -24.46 -159.51
CA LEU A 3 -95.08 -24.08 -158.88
C LEU A 3 -94.31 -23.01 -159.70
N ASN A 4 -94.77 -22.72 -160.92
CA ASN A 4 -94.26 -21.72 -161.85
C ASN A 4 -95.44 -21.08 -162.59
N THR A 5 -95.27 -19.89 -163.18
CA THR A 5 -96.29 -19.26 -164.05
C THR A 5 -96.61 -20.16 -165.26
N THR A 6 -97.89 -20.52 -165.46
CA THR A 6 -98.31 -21.46 -166.52
C THR A 6 -99.54 -20.96 -167.28
N ASN A 7 -99.54 -21.11 -168.61
CA ASN A 7 -100.59 -20.66 -169.54
C ASN A 7 -101.47 -21.85 -169.97
N TYR A 8 -102.80 -21.73 -169.90
CA TYR A 8 -103.75 -22.81 -170.24
C TYR A 8 -104.51 -22.52 -171.55
N MET A 9 -104.79 -23.55 -172.36
CA MET A 9 -105.43 -23.48 -173.69
C MET A 9 -106.78 -24.21 -173.73
N VAL A 10 -107.81 -23.61 -174.33
CA VAL A 10 -109.13 -24.26 -174.58
C VAL A 10 -109.51 -24.13 -176.06
N ILE A 11 -109.89 -25.24 -176.71
CA ILE A 11 -110.32 -25.29 -178.12
C ILE A 11 -111.81 -25.63 -178.18
N GLY A 12 -112.59 -24.84 -178.92
CA GLY A 12 -114.00 -25.12 -179.23
C GLY A 12 -114.20 -25.40 -180.72
N THR A 13 -114.98 -26.43 -181.06
CA THR A 13 -115.30 -26.84 -182.45
C THR A 13 -116.79 -26.65 -182.73
N ASP A 14 -117.15 -26.09 -183.89
CA ASP A 14 -118.55 -26.01 -184.34
C ASP A 14 -119.03 -27.28 -185.08
N ASN A 15 -120.34 -27.37 -185.35
CA ASN A 15 -120.96 -28.55 -186.00
C ASN A 15 -120.63 -28.71 -187.50
N PHE A 16 -119.88 -27.78 -188.10
CA PHE A 16 -119.36 -27.89 -189.46
C PHE A 16 -117.85 -28.17 -189.48
N GLY A 17 -117.21 -28.30 -188.30
CA GLY A 17 -115.83 -28.72 -188.13
C GLY A 17 -114.81 -27.59 -188.03
N CYS A 18 -115.20 -26.34 -187.81
CA CYS A 18 -114.27 -25.22 -187.59
C CYS A 18 -113.89 -25.10 -186.10
N THR A 19 -112.61 -24.86 -185.78
CA THR A 19 -112.11 -24.68 -184.40
C THR A 19 -111.56 -23.27 -184.13
N ASP A 20 -111.72 -22.78 -182.90
CA ASP A 20 -111.09 -21.55 -182.40
C ASP A 20 -110.55 -21.72 -180.96
N THR A 21 -109.57 -20.89 -180.54
CA THR A 21 -108.76 -21.08 -179.31
C THR A 21 -108.53 -19.79 -178.49
N ILE A 22 -108.62 -19.85 -177.16
CA ILE A 22 -108.24 -18.76 -176.21
C ILE A 22 -107.32 -19.24 -175.07
N TYR A 23 -106.54 -18.31 -174.45
CA TYR A 23 -105.56 -18.57 -173.38
C TYR A 23 -105.79 -17.74 -172.09
N VAL A 24 -105.40 -18.27 -170.91
CA VAL A 24 -105.40 -17.59 -169.57
C VAL A 24 -104.12 -17.91 -168.75
N ASN A 25 -103.58 -16.92 -168.00
CA ASN A 25 -102.29 -16.96 -167.26
C ASN A 25 -102.43 -16.71 -165.73
N ILE A 26 -101.61 -17.35 -164.86
CA ILE A 26 -101.56 -17.20 -163.36
C ILE A 26 -100.10 -17.19 -162.82
N ASP A 27 -99.74 -16.28 -161.89
CA ASP A 27 -98.37 -16.05 -161.30
C ASP A 27 -98.18 -16.44 -159.79
N VAL A 28 -96.93 -16.70 -159.32
CA VAL A 28 -96.52 -17.11 -157.93
C VAL A 28 -95.34 -16.28 -157.37
N LEU A 29 -95.31 -15.94 -156.04
CA LEU A 29 -94.32 -15.05 -155.35
C LEU A 29 -93.48 -15.73 -154.23
N SER A 30 -92.33 -15.13 -153.80
CA SER A 30 -91.34 -15.68 -152.82
C SER A 30 -91.35 -15.07 -151.39
N LYS A 31 -90.80 -15.80 -150.39
CA LYS A 31 -90.71 -15.44 -148.94
C LYS A 31 -89.45 -14.61 -148.55
N PRO A 32 -89.45 -13.86 -147.42
CA PRO A 32 -88.26 -13.17 -146.88
C PRO A 32 -87.17 -14.09 -146.31
N SER A 33 -85.96 -13.54 -146.12
CA SER A 33 -84.83 -14.19 -145.43
C SER A 33 -84.47 -13.40 -144.17
N VAL A 34 -84.94 -13.84 -143.00
CA VAL A 34 -84.80 -13.14 -141.70
C VAL A 34 -83.59 -13.66 -140.92
N SER A 35 -82.80 -12.77 -140.29
CA SER A 35 -81.60 -13.15 -139.50
C SER A 35 -81.42 -12.29 -138.24
N VAL A 36 -80.88 -12.85 -137.15
CA VAL A 36 -80.48 -12.14 -135.92
C VAL A 36 -78.98 -12.25 -135.71
N THR A 37 -78.30 -11.12 -135.47
CA THR A 37 -76.84 -11.02 -135.59
C THR A 37 -76.01 -11.47 -134.38
N ILE A 38 -76.61 -11.70 -133.20
CA ILE A 38 -75.85 -12.00 -131.98
C ILE A 38 -76.52 -13.05 -131.08
N SER A 39 -75.70 -13.76 -130.30
CA SER A 39 -76.07 -14.61 -129.14
C SER A 39 -75.23 -14.21 -127.91
N PRO A 40 -75.60 -13.15 -127.18
CA PRO A 40 -74.76 -12.57 -126.12
C PRO A 40 -74.81 -13.34 -124.79
N SER A 41 -73.75 -13.21 -123.98
CA SER A 41 -73.69 -13.65 -122.58
C SER A 41 -73.53 -12.42 -121.67
N ILE A 42 -74.27 -12.37 -120.56
CA ILE A 42 -74.32 -11.27 -119.58
C ILE A 42 -74.23 -11.79 -118.14
N CYS A 43 -73.84 -10.97 -117.17
CA CYS A 43 -73.94 -11.32 -115.74
C CYS A 43 -75.35 -11.07 -115.18
N GLU A 44 -75.71 -11.75 -114.09
CA GLU A 44 -77.00 -11.55 -113.41
C GLU A 44 -77.21 -10.06 -113.06
N GLY A 45 -78.22 -9.44 -113.68
CA GLY A 45 -78.56 -8.02 -113.52
C GLY A 45 -78.22 -7.11 -114.72
N GLU A 46 -77.44 -7.57 -115.70
CA GLU A 46 -77.06 -6.81 -116.90
C GLU A 46 -78.06 -6.94 -118.07
N SER A 47 -77.91 -6.13 -119.12
CA SER A 47 -78.80 -6.12 -120.30
C SER A 47 -78.05 -6.01 -121.63
N VAL A 48 -78.64 -6.52 -122.72
CA VAL A 48 -78.02 -6.55 -124.05
C VAL A 48 -79.03 -6.32 -125.18
N SER A 49 -78.63 -5.66 -126.28
CA SER A 49 -79.51 -5.37 -127.42
C SER A 49 -79.45 -6.40 -128.53
N LEU A 50 -80.59 -7.00 -128.89
CA LEU A 50 -80.80 -7.94 -130.01
C LEU A 50 -81.28 -7.18 -131.27
N LEU A 51 -80.67 -7.48 -132.43
CA LEU A 51 -80.98 -6.86 -133.73
C LEU A 51 -81.39 -7.92 -134.76
N ALA A 52 -82.53 -7.72 -135.43
CA ALA A 52 -83.07 -8.55 -136.52
C ALA A 52 -83.05 -7.81 -137.87
N ASN A 53 -82.73 -8.52 -138.94
CA ASN A 53 -82.64 -8.00 -140.32
C ASN A 53 -83.42 -8.90 -141.32
N GLY A 54 -83.74 -8.39 -142.52
CA GLY A 54 -84.31 -9.17 -143.63
C GLY A 54 -85.84 -9.13 -143.88
N ALA A 55 -86.59 -8.22 -143.24
CA ALA A 55 -88.04 -8.04 -143.41
C ALA A 55 -88.45 -6.58 -143.19
N SER A 56 -89.71 -6.23 -143.50
CA SER A 56 -90.23 -4.87 -143.29
C SER A 56 -90.77 -4.65 -141.88
N ASN A 57 -91.28 -5.70 -141.22
CA ASN A 57 -91.81 -5.66 -139.86
C ASN A 57 -91.26 -6.84 -139.03
N TYR A 58 -91.05 -6.63 -137.73
CA TYR A 58 -90.47 -7.63 -136.80
C TYR A 58 -91.27 -7.72 -135.50
N ASN A 59 -91.54 -8.94 -135.04
CA ASN A 59 -92.20 -9.21 -133.77
C ASN A 59 -91.45 -10.30 -132.98
N TRP A 60 -91.06 -10.00 -131.74
CA TRP A 60 -90.22 -10.81 -130.86
C TRP A 60 -91.03 -11.50 -129.77
N TYR A 61 -90.65 -12.73 -129.40
CA TYR A 61 -91.24 -13.47 -128.28
C TYR A 61 -90.22 -14.46 -127.68
N PRO A 62 -90.31 -14.79 -126.37
CA PRO A 62 -91.25 -14.29 -125.38
C PRO A 62 -90.98 -12.82 -124.98
N SER A 63 -91.95 -12.12 -124.40
CA SER A 63 -91.80 -10.72 -123.96
C SER A 63 -91.00 -10.55 -122.66
N ALA A 64 -90.85 -11.62 -121.86
CA ALA A 64 -90.19 -11.58 -120.57
C ALA A 64 -88.72 -11.18 -120.73
N GLY A 65 -88.29 -10.16 -120.00
CA GLY A 65 -86.93 -9.63 -120.08
C GLY A 65 -86.65 -8.76 -121.31
N LEU A 66 -87.60 -8.58 -122.25
CA LEU A 66 -87.45 -7.61 -123.34
C LEU A 66 -88.03 -6.25 -122.97
N ASN A 67 -87.39 -5.17 -123.41
CA ASN A 67 -87.96 -3.81 -123.29
C ASN A 67 -89.13 -3.56 -124.27
N SER A 68 -89.16 -4.26 -125.40
CA SER A 68 -90.20 -4.18 -126.44
C SER A 68 -90.28 -5.52 -127.19
N VAL A 69 -91.46 -5.84 -127.75
CA VAL A 69 -91.66 -6.99 -128.63
C VAL A 69 -91.77 -6.61 -130.11
N ILE A 70 -91.86 -5.32 -130.45
CA ILE A 70 -91.97 -4.86 -131.85
C ILE A 70 -90.75 -4.01 -132.19
N GLY A 71 -90.22 -4.19 -133.40
CA GLY A 71 -89.10 -3.42 -133.93
C GLY A 71 -87.92 -4.31 -134.32
N ASN A 72 -87.06 -3.78 -135.19
CA ASN A 72 -85.88 -4.52 -135.63
C ASN A 72 -84.82 -4.64 -134.52
N THR A 73 -84.84 -3.78 -133.49
CA THR A 73 -83.92 -3.85 -132.33
C THR A 73 -84.70 -3.87 -131.02
N VAL A 74 -84.36 -4.78 -130.11
CA VAL A 74 -84.93 -4.90 -128.74
C VAL A 74 -83.82 -5.12 -127.72
N THR A 75 -83.99 -4.70 -126.47
CA THR A 75 -83.03 -4.94 -125.37
C THR A 75 -83.55 -6.02 -124.44
N ALA A 76 -82.72 -7.03 -124.19
CA ALA A 76 -82.97 -8.17 -123.32
C ALA A 76 -82.19 -8.05 -121.99
N ASN A 77 -82.89 -8.16 -120.86
CA ASN A 77 -82.36 -8.34 -119.50
C ASN A 77 -83.11 -9.52 -118.85
N PRO A 78 -82.80 -10.77 -119.24
CA PRO A 78 -83.35 -11.92 -118.56
C PRO A 78 -82.57 -12.21 -117.27
N LEU A 79 -83.25 -12.72 -116.23
CA LEU A 79 -82.61 -13.16 -114.97
C LEU A 79 -81.99 -14.56 -115.07
N VAL A 80 -82.38 -15.33 -116.09
CA VAL A 80 -81.86 -16.66 -116.43
C VAL A 80 -81.71 -16.78 -117.95
N SER A 81 -80.81 -17.63 -118.44
CA SER A 81 -80.57 -17.78 -119.88
C SER A 81 -81.87 -18.03 -120.66
N THR A 82 -82.23 -17.13 -121.59
CA THR A 82 -83.54 -17.09 -122.26
C THR A 82 -83.38 -17.04 -123.78
N SER A 83 -84.19 -17.82 -124.52
CA SER A 83 -84.23 -17.86 -125.98
C SER A 83 -85.33 -16.95 -126.54
N TYR A 84 -84.97 -16.01 -127.40
CA TYR A 84 -85.86 -15.07 -128.07
C TYR A 84 -85.98 -15.38 -129.56
N SER A 85 -87.21 -15.46 -130.08
CA SER A 85 -87.54 -15.66 -131.48
C SER A 85 -88.14 -14.41 -132.10
N VAL A 86 -87.85 -14.12 -133.37
CA VAL A 86 -88.39 -12.98 -134.12
C VAL A 86 -89.02 -13.45 -135.43
N ILE A 87 -90.23 -12.97 -135.71
CA ILE A 87 -90.96 -13.18 -136.97
C ILE A 87 -90.81 -11.92 -137.83
N GLY A 88 -90.28 -12.07 -139.04
CA GLY A 88 -90.17 -11.00 -140.03
C GLY A 88 -91.18 -11.16 -141.17
N THR A 89 -91.92 -10.09 -141.52
CA THR A 89 -92.94 -10.09 -142.60
C THR A 89 -92.65 -9.02 -143.67
N LEU A 90 -92.77 -9.38 -144.96
CA LEU A 90 -92.67 -8.46 -146.11
C LEU A 90 -94.01 -7.78 -146.40
N ASN A 91 -93.97 -6.63 -147.11
CA ASN A 91 -95.17 -5.89 -147.52
C ASN A 91 -96.14 -6.69 -148.41
N ASN A 92 -95.67 -7.77 -149.06
CA ASN A 92 -96.50 -8.68 -149.87
C ASN A 92 -97.17 -9.80 -149.05
N GLY A 93 -97.04 -9.78 -147.71
CA GLY A 93 -97.74 -10.69 -146.79
C GLY A 93 -97.01 -12.00 -146.47
N CYS A 94 -95.86 -12.29 -147.08
CA CYS A 94 -95.06 -13.48 -146.73
C CYS A 94 -94.17 -13.23 -145.49
N SER A 95 -94.06 -14.22 -144.59
CA SER A 95 -93.28 -14.14 -143.34
C SER A 95 -92.33 -15.34 -143.13
N ASP A 96 -91.28 -15.13 -142.34
CA ASP A 96 -90.30 -16.14 -141.88
C ASP A 96 -89.83 -15.87 -140.42
N THR A 97 -89.28 -16.87 -139.73
CA THR A 97 -88.96 -16.81 -138.28
C THR A 97 -87.55 -17.32 -137.95
N VAL A 98 -86.82 -16.64 -137.06
CA VAL A 98 -85.49 -17.04 -136.55
C VAL A 98 -85.38 -16.80 -135.03
N SER A 99 -84.46 -17.48 -134.33
CA SER A 99 -84.26 -17.33 -132.87
C SER A 99 -82.79 -17.15 -132.45
N THR A 100 -82.57 -16.56 -131.27
CA THR A 100 -81.26 -16.38 -130.60
C THR A 100 -81.39 -16.58 -129.07
N VAL A 101 -80.29 -16.92 -128.38
CA VAL A 101 -80.25 -17.13 -126.92
C VAL A 101 -79.38 -16.05 -126.26
N VAL A 102 -79.90 -15.47 -125.17
CA VAL A 102 -79.14 -14.62 -124.24
C VAL A 102 -78.81 -15.45 -122.99
N SER A 103 -77.52 -15.68 -122.71
CA SER A 103 -77.07 -16.47 -121.55
C SER A 103 -76.77 -15.58 -120.33
N VAL A 104 -77.17 -16.00 -119.12
CA VAL A 104 -76.98 -15.25 -117.85
C VAL A 104 -76.09 -16.04 -116.90
N ASN A 105 -75.01 -15.41 -116.40
CA ASN A 105 -74.04 -16.02 -115.47
C ASN A 105 -74.26 -15.52 -114.01
N PRO A 106 -74.27 -16.42 -113.00
CA PRO A 106 -74.46 -16.03 -111.59
C PRO A 106 -73.22 -15.34 -110.99
N ASN A 107 -73.41 -14.47 -109.99
CA ASN A 107 -72.31 -13.79 -109.29
C ASN A 107 -71.57 -14.71 -108.28
N PRO A 108 -70.26 -14.50 -108.01
CA PRO A 108 -69.48 -15.29 -107.04
C PRO A 108 -69.88 -15.05 -105.57
N ILE A 109 -69.68 -16.02 -104.67
CA ILE A 109 -69.96 -15.90 -103.22
C ILE A 109 -68.63 -15.79 -102.45
N LEU A 110 -68.38 -14.67 -101.78
CA LEU A 110 -67.12 -14.43 -101.05
C LEU A 110 -67.20 -14.73 -99.56
N SER A 111 -66.11 -15.27 -98.99
CA SER A 111 -65.95 -15.54 -97.54
C SER A 111 -64.57 -15.10 -97.05
N THR A 112 -64.52 -14.28 -95.99
CA THR A 112 -63.29 -13.75 -95.38
C THR A 112 -62.98 -14.40 -94.03
N GLN A 113 -61.72 -14.73 -93.80
CA GLN A 113 -61.19 -15.26 -92.54
C GLN A 113 -59.89 -14.54 -92.16
N SER A 114 -59.50 -14.59 -90.89
CA SER A 114 -58.21 -14.06 -90.43
C SER A 114 -57.58 -14.93 -89.35
N SER A 115 -56.26 -14.81 -89.18
CA SER A 115 -55.53 -15.45 -88.09
C SER A 115 -55.73 -14.75 -86.75
N ASN A 116 -55.83 -13.41 -86.77
CA ASN A 116 -56.12 -12.56 -85.62
C ASN A 116 -56.62 -11.19 -86.12
N VAL A 117 -57.66 -10.64 -85.49
CA VAL A 117 -58.21 -9.32 -85.79
C VAL A 117 -57.80 -8.25 -84.77
N ASP A 118 -57.19 -8.62 -83.65
CA ASP A 118 -56.72 -7.70 -82.61
C ASP A 118 -55.18 -7.81 -82.49
N ILE A 119 -54.46 -6.83 -83.04
CA ILE A 119 -52.99 -6.81 -83.09
C ILE A 119 -52.44 -5.59 -82.35
N CYS A 120 -51.17 -5.63 -81.90
CA CYS A 120 -50.51 -4.45 -81.35
C CYS A 120 -49.91 -3.59 -82.48
N LEU A 121 -49.68 -2.30 -82.22
CA LEU A 121 -49.04 -1.41 -83.17
C LEU A 121 -47.65 -1.94 -83.58
N GLY A 122 -47.50 -2.31 -84.86
CA GLY A 122 -46.28 -2.91 -85.42
C GLY A 122 -46.37 -4.42 -85.70
N ASP A 123 -47.41 -5.09 -85.18
CA ASP A 123 -47.69 -6.50 -85.46
C ASP A 123 -48.35 -6.70 -86.83
N THR A 124 -48.57 -7.96 -87.21
CA THR A 124 -49.12 -8.34 -88.50
C THR A 124 -50.32 -9.27 -88.34
N ALA A 125 -51.43 -8.97 -89.02
CA ALA A 125 -52.57 -9.87 -89.17
C ALA A 125 -52.52 -10.57 -90.54
N ILE A 126 -52.89 -11.84 -90.62
CA ILE A 126 -53.02 -12.56 -91.90
C ILE A 126 -54.50 -12.61 -92.28
N LEU A 127 -54.84 -12.08 -93.45
CA LEU A 127 -56.22 -12.03 -93.97
C LEU A 127 -56.35 -12.95 -95.19
N PHE A 128 -57.40 -13.76 -95.20
CA PHE A 128 -57.71 -14.72 -96.25
C PHE A 128 -59.11 -14.46 -96.82
N VAL A 129 -59.26 -14.56 -98.14
CA VAL A 129 -60.55 -14.49 -98.83
C VAL A 129 -60.67 -15.63 -99.84
N ASN A 130 -61.85 -16.26 -99.89
CA ASN A 130 -62.16 -17.33 -100.84
C ASN A 130 -63.47 -17.02 -101.58
N GLY A 131 -63.68 -17.65 -102.74
CA GLY A 131 -64.96 -17.62 -103.47
C GLY A 131 -64.96 -16.95 -104.85
N ALA A 132 -63.83 -16.44 -105.33
CA ALA A 132 -63.64 -15.88 -106.67
C ALA A 132 -62.27 -16.28 -107.27
N LEU A 133 -62.02 -15.97 -108.55
CA LEU A 133 -60.71 -16.22 -109.18
C LEU A 133 -59.72 -15.09 -108.97
N ASN A 134 -60.19 -13.85 -109.02
CA ASN A 134 -59.38 -12.66 -108.81
C ASN A 134 -59.96 -11.84 -107.66
N TYR A 135 -59.10 -11.22 -106.87
CA TYR A 135 -59.49 -10.37 -105.74
C TYR A 135 -58.87 -8.98 -105.88
N ILE A 136 -59.56 -7.98 -105.34
CA ILE A 136 -59.08 -6.61 -105.21
C ILE A 136 -59.41 -6.12 -103.81
N TRP A 137 -58.38 -5.84 -103.01
CA TRP A 137 -58.47 -5.30 -101.66
C TRP A 137 -58.38 -3.77 -101.67
N ASN A 138 -59.20 -3.11 -100.85
CA ASN A 138 -59.21 -1.66 -100.69
C ASN A 138 -59.51 -1.26 -99.23
N PRO A 139 -58.76 -0.34 -98.62
CA PRO A 139 -57.55 0.31 -99.14
C PRO A 139 -56.35 -0.65 -99.20
N ILE A 140 -55.40 -0.41 -100.12
CA ILE A 140 -54.13 -1.16 -100.18
C ILE A 140 -53.16 -0.77 -99.05
N LEU A 141 -53.38 0.38 -98.41
CA LEU A 141 -52.49 0.91 -97.39
C LEU A 141 -52.42 -0.06 -96.20
N GLY A 142 -51.20 -0.50 -95.87
CA GLY A 142 -50.98 -1.47 -94.82
C GLY A 142 -51.23 -2.92 -95.23
N LEU A 143 -51.39 -3.24 -96.52
CA LEU A 143 -51.44 -4.62 -97.02
C LEU A 143 -50.17 -5.00 -97.79
N SER A 144 -49.79 -6.29 -97.75
CA SER A 144 -48.67 -6.81 -98.55
C SER A 144 -48.99 -6.90 -100.05
N SER A 145 -50.27 -6.98 -100.43
CA SER A 145 -50.73 -7.04 -101.81
C SER A 145 -52.17 -6.55 -101.91
N ALA A 146 -52.55 -5.97 -103.04
CA ALA A 146 -53.95 -5.61 -103.33
C ALA A 146 -54.73 -6.73 -104.03
N ASN A 147 -54.09 -7.79 -104.53
CA ASN A 147 -54.71 -8.70 -105.50
C ASN A 147 -54.62 -10.20 -105.18
N SER A 148 -54.19 -10.53 -103.97
CA SER A 148 -54.00 -11.90 -103.53
C SER A 148 -55.23 -12.42 -102.76
N ASP A 149 -55.43 -13.72 -102.75
CA ASP A 149 -56.40 -14.40 -101.87
C ASP A 149 -55.94 -14.41 -100.41
N THR A 150 -54.63 -14.31 -100.18
CA THR A 150 -53.98 -14.17 -98.88
C THR A 150 -53.13 -12.90 -98.83
N VAL A 151 -53.37 -12.02 -97.86
CA VAL A 151 -52.60 -10.79 -97.66
C VAL A 151 -52.16 -10.64 -96.19
N LEU A 152 -51.00 -10.03 -95.98
CA LEU A 152 -50.52 -9.63 -94.66
C LEU A 152 -50.92 -8.17 -94.42
N ALA A 153 -51.49 -7.88 -93.25
CA ALA A 153 -51.97 -6.56 -92.87
C ALA A 153 -51.14 -5.98 -91.72
N TYR A 154 -50.60 -4.78 -91.94
CA TYR A 154 -49.76 -3.95 -91.06
C TYR A 154 -50.39 -2.56 -90.79
N PRO A 155 -51.65 -2.48 -90.33
CA PRO A 155 -52.28 -1.20 -90.08
C PRO A 155 -51.65 -0.48 -88.89
N VAL A 156 -51.57 0.85 -88.99
CA VAL A 156 -51.13 1.73 -87.89
C VAL A 156 -52.28 2.23 -87.01
N ASN A 157 -53.52 2.10 -87.49
CA ASN A 157 -54.77 2.42 -86.79
C ASN A 157 -55.83 1.39 -87.20
N ASN A 158 -56.92 1.26 -86.43
CA ASN A 158 -58.04 0.38 -86.78
C ASN A 158 -58.53 0.65 -88.20
N ILE A 159 -58.60 -0.39 -89.03
CA ILE A 159 -58.96 -0.26 -90.45
C ILE A 159 -59.88 -1.40 -90.89
N ALA A 160 -60.81 -1.07 -91.77
CA ALA A 160 -61.66 -2.05 -92.45
C ALA A 160 -61.21 -2.19 -93.89
N TYR A 161 -60.85 -3.40 -94.30
CA TYR A 161 -60.53 -3.72 -95.68
C TYR A 161 -61.76 -4.28 -96.39
N SER A 162 -62.13 -3.68 -97.52
CA SER A 162 -63.14 -4.18 -98.44
C SER A 162 -62.49 -4.99 -99.56
N ILE A 163 -63.10 -6.11 -99.94
CA ILE A 163 -62.63 -7.01 -100.98
C ILE A 163 -63.69 -7.12 -102.07
N VAL A 164 -63.29 -6.94 -103.32
CA VAL A 164 -64.09 -7.27 -104.52
C VAL A 164 -63.49 -8.50 -105.19
N GLY A 165 -64.31 -9.51 -105.49
CA GLY A 165 -63.89 -10.74 -106.16
C GLY A 165 -64.60 -10.94 -107.49
N MET A 166 -63.87 -11.37 -108.52
CA MET A 166 -64.39 -11.63 -109.87
C MET A 166 -64.15 -13.09 -110.30
N ASP A 167 -65.16 -13.72 -110.90
CA ASP A 167 -65.07 -15.09 -111.42
C ASP A 167 -64.52 -15.15 -112.86
N SER A 168 -64.46 -16.36 -113.45
CA SER A 168 -63.96 -16.56 -114.83
C SER A 168 -64.87 -16.00 -115.91
N LEU A 169 -66.11 -15.66 -115.56
CA LEU A 169 -67.15 -15.19 -116.48
C LEU A 169 -67.29 -13.66 -116.43
N GLY A 170 -66.51 -12.98 -115.57
CA GLY A 170 -66.46 -11.54 -115.43
C GLY A 170 -67.42 -10.97 -114.40
N CYS A 171 -68.14 -11.82 -113.66
CA CYS A 171 -69.13 -11.40 -112.66
C CYS A 171 -68.46 -11.14 -111.30
N SER A 172 -68.92 -10.12 -110.57
CA SER A 172 -68.23 -9.61 -109.37
C SER A 172 -69.11 -9.44 -108.14
N SER A 173 -68.57 -9.73 -106.95
CA SER A 173 -69.19 -9.53 -105.62
C SER A 173 -68.22 -8.84 -104.65
N SER A 174 -68.71 -8.33 -103.51
CA SER A 174 -67.87 -7.65 -102.50
C SER A 174 -68.18 -8.01 -101.04
N THR A 175 -67.17 -8.00 -100.16
CA THR A 175 -67.26 -8.21 -98.69
C THR A 175 -66.22 -7.37 -97.92
N SER A 176 -66.13 -7.44 -96.58
CA SER A 176 -65.15 -6.68 -95.78
C SER A 176 -64.71 -7.37 -94.48
N ILE A 177 -63.50 -7.07 -94.00
CA ILE A 177 -62.93 -7.52 -92.71
C ILE A 177 -62.26 -6.37 -91.95
N VAL A 178 -62.39 -6.33 -90.61
CA VAL A 178 -61.84 -5.28 -89.74
C VAL A 178 -60.64 -5.80 -88.96
N VAL A 179 -59.57 -5.00 -88.90
CA VAL A 179 -58.38 -5.24 -88.06
C VAL A 179 -58.25 -4.09 -87.05
N ASN A 180 -58.24 -4.42 -85.76
CA ASN A 180 -58.05 -3.49 -84.65
C ASN A 180 -56.56 -3.46 -84.24
N VAL A 181 -56.05 -2.26 -83.97
CA VAL A 181 -54.65 -1.99 -83.60
C VAL A 181 -54.61 -1.37 -82.21
N ASN A 182 -54.10 -2.10 -81.24
CA ASN A 182 -53.88 -1.63 -79.88
C ASN A 182 -52.56 -0.84 -79.78
N SER A 183 -52.59 0.32 -79.13
CA SER A 183 -51.38 1.10 -78.86
C SER A 183 -50.44 0.36 -77.90
N LEU A 184 -49.12 0.54 -78.07
CA LEU A 184 -48.14 0.00 -77.13
C LEU A 184 -48.20 0.74 -75.78
N PRO A 185 -47.96 0.07 -74.64
CA PRO A 185 -47.84 0.75 -73.35
C PRO A 185 -46.61 1.66 -73.31
N ILE A 186 -46.69 2.74 -72.51
CA ILE A 186 -45.55 3.62 -72.22
C ILE A 186 -44.88 3.10 -70.94
N ILE A 187 -43.76 2.42 -71.09
CA ILE A 187 -42.98 1.90 -69.95
C ILE A 187 -41.95 2.96 -69.53
N ASP A 188 -41.79 3.14 -68.22
CA ASP A 188 -40.80 4.07 -67.64
C ASP A 188 -40.14 3.39 -66.43
N VAL A 189 -38.81 3.45 -66.35
CA VAL A 189 -38.01 2.95 -65.22
C VAL A 189 -37.26 4.07 -64.51
N THR A 190 -37.47 4.15 -63.18
CA THR A 190 -36.85 5.17 -62.34
C THR A 190 -36.11 4.56 -61.15
N ALA A 191 -35.12 5.30 -60.66
CA ALA A 191 -34.43 5.05 -59.40
C ALA A 191 -34.16 6.40 -58.70
N THR A 192 -34.10 6.40 -57.37
CA THR A 192 -33.96 7.63 -56.57
C THR A 192 -32.63 8.34 -56.77
N LYS A 193 -31.52 7.60 -56.88
CA LYS A 193 -30.18 8.10 -57.21
C LYS A 193 -29.40 7.01 -57.97
N PRO A 194 -29.22 7.09 -59.30
CA PRO A 194 -28.65 5.99 -60.11
C PRO A 194 -27.11 5.83 -59.98
N GLU A 195 -26.55 6.20 -58.83
CA GLU A 195 -25.14 6.07 -58.49
C GLU A 195 -25.02 5.40 -57.13
N ILE A 196 -24.32 4.27 -57.10
CA ILE A 196 -24.07 3.47 -55.89
C ILE A 196 -22.59 3.14 -55.76
N CYS A 197 -22.16 2.77 -54.57
CA CYS A 197 -20.83 2.17 -54.36
C CYS A 197 -20.90 0.65 -54.56
N ILE A 198 -19.78 0.03 -54.94
CA ILE A 198 -19.71 -1.43 -55.07
C ILE A 198 -20.14 -2.11 -53.75
N GLY A 199 -21.09 -3.05 -53.85
CA GLY A 199 -21.67 -3.76 -52.70
C GLY A 199 -22.97 -3.16 -52.17
N GLU A 200 -23.34 -1.94 -52.57
CA GLU A 200 -24.66 -1.37 -52.26
C GLU A 200 -25.76 -1.92 -53.17
N SER A 201 -27.01 -1.66 -52.80
CA SER A 201 -28.18 -2.01 -53.61
C SER A 201 -29.11 -0.82 -53.79
N ILE A 202 -29.80 -0.77 -54.93
CA ILE A 202 -30.75 0.28 -55.28
C ILE A 202 -32.06 -0.32 -55.75
N LEU A 203 -33.18 0.31 -55.41
CA LEU A 203 -34.50 -0.10 -55.89
C LEU A 203 -34.78 0.53 -57.26
N LEU A 204 -35.11 -0.31 -58.23
CA LEU A 204 -35.59 0.07 -59.55
C LEU A 204 -37.11 -0.08 -59.58
N THR A 205 -37.82 0.96 -60.02
CA THR A 205 -39.28 0.96 -60.12
C THR A 205 -39.71 1.17 -61.56
N ALA A 206 -40.46 0.22 -62.10
CA ALA A 206 -41.07 0.31 -63.42
C ALA A 206 -42.56 0.63 -63.33
N THR A 207 -43.04 1.44 -64.27
CA THR A 207 -44.45 1.83 -64.41
C THR A 207 -44.94 1.67 -65.84
N GLY A 208 -46.26 1.75 -66.06
CA GLY A 208 -46.87 1.75 -67.40
C GLY A 208 -47.35 0.40 -67.95
N GLY A 209 -46.98 -0.72 -67.31
CA GLY A 209 -47.46 -2.07 -67.63
C GLY A 209 -48.21 -2.73 -66.47
N ILE A 210 -48.75 -3.93 -66.70
CA ILE A 210 -49.34 -4.80 -65.66
C ILE A 210 -48.43 -5.97 -65.29
N GLN A 211 -47.55 -6.37 -66.21
CA GLN A 211 -46.51 -7.38 -65.98
C GLN A 211 -45.16 -6.80 -66.43
N TYR A 212 -44.10 -7.18 -65.73
CA TYR A 212 -42.75 -6.65 -65.95
C TYR A 212 -41.73 -7.78 -65.97
N SER A 213 -40.80 -7.73 -66.91
CA SER A 213 -39.65 -8.64 -67.01
C SER A 213 -38.35 -7.85 -67.15
N TRP A 214 -37.34 -8.18 -66.34
CA TRP A 214 -36.10 -7.42 -66.21
C TRP A 214 -34.88 -8.19 -66.73
N ASN A 215 -33.91 -7.47 -67.30
CA ASN A 215 -32.62 -8.00 -67.76
C ASN A 215 -31.51 -6.94 -67.62
N PRO A 216 -30.26 -7.27 -67.24
CA PRO A 216 -29.75 -8.57 -66.81
C PRO A 216 -30.25 -9.00 -65.42
N VAL A 217 -30.48 -10.30 -65.24
CA VAL A 217 -31.04 -10.86 -63.99
C VAL A 217 -30.00 -11.13 -62.90
N SER A 218 -28.71 -11.18 -63.25
CA SER A 218 -27.63 -11.67 -62.38
C SER A 218 -27.41 -10.84 -61.11
N SER A 219 -27.75 -9.56 -61.16
CA SER A 219 -27.60 -8.59 -60.08
C SER A 219 -28.94 -7.99 -59.69
N LEU A 220 -30.02 -8.75 -59.84
CA LEU A 220 -31.37 -8.38 -59.42
C LEU A 220 -31.90 -9.36 -58.38
N SER A 221 -32.73 -8.86 -57.46
CA SER A 221 -33.46 -9.70 -56.51
C SER A 221 -34.52 -10.57 -57.18
N SER A 222 -35.04 -10.14 -58.33
CA SER A 222 -36.05 -10.84 -59.12
C SER A 222 -35.97 -10.39 -60.58
N ASN A 223 -36.33 -11.27 -61.50
CA ASN A 223 -36.48 -10.95 -62.93
C ASN A 223 -37.90 -10.48 -63.30
N THR A 224 -38.80 -10.40 -62.32
CA THR A 224 -40.21 -9.98 -62.49
C THR A 224 -40.67 -9.08 -61.34
N GLY A 225 -41.68 -8.25 -61.60
CA GLY A 225 -42.27 -7.32 -60.63
C GLY A 225 -42.08 -5.86 -60.99
N ASN A 226 -42.95 -4.98 -60.49
CA ASN A 226 -42.87 -3.54 -60.76
C ASN A 226 -41.77 -2.84 -59.94
N VAL A 227 -41.28 -3.46 -58.87
CA VAL A 227 -40.12 -2.99 -58.08
C VAL A 227 -39.15 -4.14 -57.89
N VAL A 228 -37.88 -3.93 -58.21
CA VAL A 228 -36.79 -4.91 -58.02
C VAL A 228 -35.59 -4.24 -57.36
N SER A 229 -34.84 -4.97 -56.54
CA SER A 229 -33.58 -4.48 -55.98
C SER A 229 -32.42 -4.89 -56.89
N ALA A 230 -31.52 -3.96 -57.18
CA ALA A 230 -30.36 -4.13 -58.04
C ALA A 230 -29.06 -3.93 -57.26
N ASN A 231 -28.11 -4.86 -57.36
CA ASN A 231 -26.81 -4.81 -56.69
C ASN A 231 -25.64 -5.11 -57.67
N PRO A 232 -25.47 -4.32 -58.75
CA PRO A 232 -24.40 -4.55 -59.71
C PRO A 232 -23.01 -4.22 -59.14
N ILE A 233 -21.99 -4.95 -59.58
CA ILE A 233 -20.57 -4.73 -59.20
C ILE A 233 -19.78 -3.89 -60.22
N ILE A 234 -20.39 -3.62 -61.37
CA ILE A 234 -19.89 -2.78 -62.47
C ILE A 234 -21.06 -1.96 -63.03
N ASN A 235 -20.78 -0.88 -63.74
CA ASN A 235 -21.82 -0.11 -64.43
C ASN A 235 -22.70 -1.03 -65.26
N THR A 236 -24.00 -1.04 -64.96
CA THR A 236 -24.96 -2.00 -65.53
C THR A 236 -26.19 -1.27 -66.01
N THR A 237 -26.59 -1.50 -67.25
CA THR A 237 -27.85 -1.00 -67.82
C THR A 237 -28.91 -2.08 -67.68
N TYR A 238 -29.97 -1.77 -66.94
CA TYR A 238 -31.14 -2.63 -66.81
C TYR A 238 -32.19 -2.24 -67.84
N MET A 239 -32.77 -3.24 -68.48
CA MET A 239 -33.90 -3.14 -69.39
C MET A 239 -35.11 -3.80 -68.73
N VAL A 240 -36.24 -3.09 -68.72
CA VAL A 240 -37.52 -3.65 -68.30
C VAL A 240 -38.47 -3.69 -69.50
N VAL A 241 -39.07 -4.86 -69.71
CA VAL A 241 -40.16 -5.05 -70.67
C VAL A 241 -41.46 -5.09 -69.87
N GLY A 242 -42.41 -4.22 -70.23
CA GLY A 242 -43.72 -4.16 -69.62
C GLY A 242 -44.83 -4.53 -70.59
N THR A 243 -45.76 -5.37 -70.17
CA THR A 243 -46.92 -5.82 -70.96
C THR A 243 -48.20 -5.26 -70.38
N ASP A 244 -49.12 -4.79 -71.21
CA ASP A 244 -50.43 -4.27 -70.81
C ASP A 244 -51.56 -5.31 -70.83
N ALA A 245 -52.79 -4.89 -70.55
CA ALA A 245 -53.96 -5.76 -70.53
C ALA A 245 -54.36 -6.30 -71.92
N ASN A 246 -53.90 -5.67 -73.00
CA ASN A 246 -54.13 -6.09 -74.38
C ASN A 246 -53.01 -6.99 -74.91
N SER A 247 -52.12 -7.46 -74.02
CA SER A 247 -50.93 -8.26 -74.36
C SER A 247 -49.89 -7.51 -75.20
N CYS A 248 -49.98 -6.19 -75.32
CA CYS A 248 -49.00 -5.37 -76.00
C CYS A 248 -47.81 -5.09 -75.08
N SER A 249 -46.61 -5.21 -75.61
CA SER A 249 -45.37 -5.04 -74.84
C SER A 249 -44.51 -3.92 -75.37
N SER A 250 -43.93 -3.14 -74.46
CA SER A 250 -42.93 -2.11 -74.73
C SER A 250 -41.84 -2.18 -73.68
N TRP A 251 -40.79 -1.37 -73.78
CA TRP A 251 -39.63 -1.46 -72.90
C TRP A 251 -39.00 -0.10 -72.62
N ASP A 252 -38.24 -0.03 -71.54
CA ASP A 252 -37.40 1.11 -71.18
C ASP A 252 -36.11 0.64 -70.49
N THR A 253 -35.09 1.51 -70.42
CA THR A 253 -33.78 1.19 -69.85
C THR A 253 -33.27 2.24 -68.87
N LEU A 254 -32.63 1.80 -67.79
CA LEU A 254 -31.95 2.66 -66.82
C LEU A 254 -30.53 2.16 -66.55
N SER A 255 -29.55 3.07 -66.60
CA SER A 255 -28.16 2.75 -66.29
C SER A 255 -27.81 3.11 -64.84
N ILE A 256 -27.24 2.15 -64.12
CA ILE A 256 -26.73 2.33 -62.76
C ILE A 256 -25.20 2.42 -62.81
N ILE A 257 -24.66 3.52 -62.27
CA ILE A 257 -23.22 3.75 -62.15
C ILE A 257 -22.74 3.18 -60.81
N VAL A 258 -21.71 2.35 -60.86
CA VAL A 258 -21.09 1.71 -59.69
C VAL A 258 -19.72 2.31 -59.47
N ASN A 259 -19.59 3.11 -58.43
CA ASN A 259 -18.33 3.74 -58.05
C ASN A 259 -17.45 2.73 -57.26
N PRO A 260 -16.16 2.62 -57.57
CA PRO A 260 -15.24 1.77 -56.82
C PRO A 260 -15.02 2.31 -55.40
N LEU A 261 -14.67 1.43 -54.45
CA LEU A 261 -14.24 1.87 -53.12
C LEU A 261 -12.84 2.52 -53.19
N PRO A 262 -12.54 3.50 -52.30
CA PRO A 262 -11.21 4.06 -52.19
C PRO A 262 -10.17 3.02 -51.76
N ILE A 263 -8.96 3.04 -52.34
CA ILE A 263 -7.87 2.13 -51.95
C ILE A 263 -7.04 2.79 -50.85
N LEU A 264 -7.24 2.37 -49.60
CA LEU A 264 -6.58 2.95 -48.45
C LEU A 264 -5.18 2.35 -48.20
N SER A 265 -4.25 3.18 -47.72
CA SER A 265 -2.93 2.74 -47.23
C SER A 265 -2.52 3.53 -45.99
N VAL A 266 -1.81 2.89 -45.07
CA VAL A 266 -1.30 3.51 -43.83
C VAL A 266 0.21 3.34 -43.74
N ASN A 267 0.93 4.38 -43.27
CA ASN A 267 2.39 4.37 -43.14
C ASN A 267 2.89 3.25 -42.22
N ASN A 268 2.12 2.90 -41.19
CA ASN A 268 2.40 1.78 -40.33
C ASN A 268 1.15 0.93 -40.07
N VAL A 269 1.19 -0.32 -40.51
CA VAL A 269 0.11 -1.29 -40.26
C VAL A 269 0.20 -1.80 -38.82
N THR A 270 1.42 -2.06 -38.34
CA THR A 270 1.71 -2.43 -36.95
C THR A 270 2.92 -1.67 -36.44
N THR A 271 2.80 -1.05 -35.27
CA THR A 271 3.94 -0.44 -34.53
C THR A 271 3.87 -0.80 -33.07
N THR A 272 5.01 -0.86 -32.41
CA THR A 272 5.10 -1.05 -30.96
C THR A 272 5.69 0.20 -30.33
N ILE A 273 5.03 0.71 -29.30
CA ILE A 273 5.47 1.85 -28.47
C ILE A 273 5.46 1.44 -27.00
N CYS A 274 6.16 2.19 -26.15
CA CYS A 274 5.99 2.06 -24.70
C CYS A 274 4.81 2.89 -24.21
N GLU A 275 4.23 2.51 -23.08
CA GLU A 275 3.20 3.30 -22.40
C GLU A 275 3.66 4.75 -22.21
N GLY A 276 2.83 5.72 -22.62
CA GLY A 276 3.15 7.15 -22.54
C GLY A 276 3.90 7.73 -23.74
N GLU A 277 4.44 6.91 -24.66
CA GLU A 277 5.03 7.39 -25.92
C GLU A 277 3.97 7.68 -26.98
N ASN A 278 4.29 8.56 -27.93
CA ASN A 278 3.39 8.89 -29.03
C ASN A 278 3.97 8.49 -30.39
N ILE A 279 3.08 8.18 -31.34
CA ILE A 279 3.44 7.83 -32.71
C ILE A 279 2.54 8.58 -33.70
N SER A 280 3.10 8.96 -34.84
CA SER A 280 2.35 9.59 -35.93
C SER A 280 1.85 8.54 -36.93
N LEU A 281 0.52 8.45 -37.07
CA LEU A 281 -0.14 7.60 -38.05
C LEU A 281 -0.63 8.47 -39.21
N ILE A 282 -0.34 8.04 -40.44
CA ILE A 282 -0.68 8.77 -41.67
C ILE A 282 -1.39 7.79 -42.60
N VAL A 283 -2.59 8.17 -43.04
CA VAL A 283 -3.42 7.41 -43.98
C VAL A 283 -3.53 8.16 -45.32
N ALA A 284 -3.56 7.41 -46.42
CA ALA A 284 -3.71 7.91 -47.77
C ALA A 284 -4.75 7.08 -48.56
N GLY A 285 -5.27 7.62 -49.67
CA GLY A 285 -6.16 6.89 -50.60
C GLY A 285 -7.62 7.31 -50.69
N ALA A 286 -8.05 8.37 -49.98
CA ALA A 286 -9.41 8.89 -49.96
C ALA A 286 -9.42 10.42 -49.77
N ASN A 287 -10.59 11.06 -49.82
CA ASN A 287 -10.73 12.51 -49.69
C ASN A 287 -10.82 12.96 -48.22
N THR A 288 -11.58 12.23 -47.40
CA THR A 288 -11.72 12.49 -45.96
C THR A 288 -11.50 11.22 -45.15
N TYR A 289 -11.07 11.37 -43.90
CA TYR A 289 -10.73 10.26 -43.02
C TYR A 289 -11.30 10.46 -41.62
N VAL A 290 -11.86 9.39 -41.07
CA VAL A 290 -12.37 9.31 -39.70
C VAL A 290 -11.71 8.13 -39.00
N TRP A 291 -11.19 8.36 -37.80
CA TRP A 291 -10.49 7.36 -36.99
C TRP A 291 -11.37 6.93 -35.81
N SER A 292 -11.40 5.62 -35.53
CA SER A 292 -12.13 5.03 -34.39
C SER A 292 -11.33 3.89 -33.77
N PRO A 293 -11.21 3.79 -32.43
CA PRO A 293 -11.75 4.72 -31.43
C PRO A 293 -10.98 6.06 -31.41
N SER A 294 -11.60 7.12 -30.87
CA SER A 294 -10.91 8.41 -30.67
C SER A 294 -9.98 8.44 -29.44
N LEU A 295 -10.06 7.42 -28.59
CA LEU A 295 -9.27 7.33 -27.36
C LEU A 295 -7.77 7.20 -27.69
N GLY A 296 -6.96 8.02 -27.02
CA GLY A 296 -5.52 8.06 -27.25
C GLY A 296 -5.13 8.75 -28.57
N LEU A 297 -6.06 9.36 -29.31
CA LEU A 297 -5.73 10.18 -30.48
C LEU A 297 -5.80 11.68 -30.13
N ASN A 298 -4.93 12.49 -30.73
CA ASN A 298 -5.02 13.94 -30.64
C ASN A 298 -6.24 14.51 -31.41
N THR A 299 -6.65 13.85 -32.49
CA THR A 299 -7.84 14.14 -33.29
C THR A 299 -8.34 12.85 -33.94
N SER A 300 -9.65 12.72 -34.14
CA SER A 300 -10.27 11.60 -34.87
C SER A 300 -10.53 11.90 -36.34
N LEU A 301 -10.12 13.08 -36.82
CA LEU A 301 -10.35 13.54 -38.19
C LEU A 301 -9.05 13.93 -38.87
N GLY A 302 -8.95 13.63 -40.16
CA GLY A 302 -7.83 14.03 -41.02
C GLY A 302 -6.92 12.88 -41.42
N ASN A 303 -6.02 13.17 -42.37
CA ASN A 303 -5.11 12.18 -42.96
C ASN A 303 -3.90 11.86 -42.06
N SER A 304 -3.67 12.62 -41.00
CA SER A 304 -2.59 12.39 -40.04
C SER A 304 -3.08 12.64 -38.61
N VAL A 305 -2.78 11.69 -37.73
CA VAL A 305 -3.10 11.73 -36.30
C VAL A 305 -1.88 11.32 -35.49
N VAL A 306 -1.81 11.80 -34.26
CA VAL A 306 -0.84 11.36 -33.25
C VAL A 306 -1.57 10.46 -32.27
N ALA A 307 -1.10 9.22 -32.14
CA ALA A 307 -1.64 8.21 -31.26
C ALA A 307 -0.74 8.00 -30.03
N ASN A 308 -1.36 7.97 -28.85
CA ASN A 308 -0.81 7.72 -27.52
C ASN A 308 -1.80 6.86 -26.71
N PRO A 309 -2.13 5.63 -27.15
CA PRO A 309 -2.99 4.75 -26.38
C PRO A 309 -2.25 4.18 -25.15
N ILE A 310 -3.00 3.92 -24.08
CA ILE A 310 -2.48 3.30 -22.83
C ILE A 310 -2.45 1.76 -22.94
N ASN A 311 -3.31 1.19 -23.79
CA ASN A 311 -3.36 -0.25 -24.07
C ASN A 311 -3.22 -0.48 -25.58
N THR A 312 -2.80 -1.67 -25.99
CA THR A 312 -2.81 -2.06 -27.40
C THR A 312 -4.15 -1.76 -28.04
N THR A 313 -4.16 -0.87 -29.03
CA THR A 313 -5.37 -0.33 -29.64
C THR A 313 -5.33 -0.53 -31.15
N ASN A 314 -6.43 -1.05 -31.69
CA ASN A 314 -6.65 -1.17 -33.12
C ASN A 314 -7.46 0.05 -33.58
N TYR A 315 -6.82 0.96 -34.31
CA TYR A 315 -7.48 2.07 -34.95
C TYR A 315 -8.06 1.62 -36.30
N ILE A 316 -9.37 1.73 -36.44
CA ILE A 316 -10.13 1.59 -37.67
C ILE A 316 -10.19 2.97 -38.33
N ILE A 317 -9.73 3.05 -39.57
CA ILE A 317 -9.74 4.27 -40.36
C ILE A 317 -10.76 4.12 -41.48
N THR A 318 -11.83 4.90 -41.42
CA THR A 318 -12.82 5.01 -42.50
C THR A 318 -12.41 6.14 -43.44
N GLY A 319 -12.05 5.80 -44.67
CA GLY A 319 -11.78 6.76 -45.73
C GLY A 319 -13.00 6.93 -46.63
N THR A 320 -13.39 8.17 -46.93
CA THR A 320 -14.48 8.49 -47.87
C THR A 320 -13.92 9.22 -49.08
N ASP A 321 -14.21 8.73 -50.28
CA ASP A 321 -13.80 9.37 -51.53
C ASP A 321 -14.69 10.57 -51.90
N LEU A 322 -14.45 11.18 -53.07
CA LEU A 322 -15.27 12.31 -53.57
C LEU A 322 -16.68 11.89 -54.00
N ASN A 323 -16.91 10.61 -54.31
CA ASN A 323 -18.20 10.08 -54.73
C ASN A 323 -19.06 9.62 -53.54
N GLY A 324 -18.52 9.67 -52.32
CA GLY A 324 -19.17 9.24 -51.09
C GLY A 324 -18.94 7.77 -50.73
N CYS A 325 -18.10 7.04 -51.48
CA CYS A 325 -17.79 5.65 -51.21
C CYS A 325 -16.79 5.52 -50.08
N GLN A 326 -17.06 4.56 -49.19
CA GLN A 326 -16.29 4.35 -47.97
C GLN A 326 -15.59 3.00 -47.99
N ASP A 327 -14.32 2.99 -47.58
CA ASP A 327 -13.60 1.77 -47.23
C ASP A 327 -12.96 1.91 -45.85
N VAL A 328 -12.53 0.80 -45.26
CA VAL A 328 -11.90 0.76 -43.95
C VAL A 328 -10.54 0.05 -43.99
N ILE A 329 -9.56 0.62 -43.30
CA ILE A 329 -8.26 -0.02 -43.05
C ILE A 329 -7.95 -0.02 -41.56
N LEU A 330 -7.11 -0.98 -41.13
CA LEU A 330 -6.68 -1.12 -39.74
C LEU A 330 -5.22 -0.66 -39.58
N SER A 331 -4.97 0.04 -38.46
CA SER A 331 -3.62 0.30 -37.95
C SER A 331 -3.58 -0.09 -36.47
N THR A 332 -2.69 -1.01 -36.10
CA THR A 332 -2.56 -1.50 -34.73
C THR A 332 -1.35 -0.86 -34.06
N VAL A 333 -1.59 -0.18 -32.94
CA VAL A 333 -0.54 0.33 -32.05
C VAL A 333 -0.46 -0.60 -30.85
N ASN A 334 0.58 -1.44 -30.80
CA ASN A 334 0.89 -2.29 -29.66
C ASN A 334 1.55 -1.45 -28.57
N VAL A 335 1.06 -1.54 -27.34
CA VAL A 335 1.61 -0.81 -26.20
C VAL A 335 2.28 -1.81 -25.27
N ASN A 336 3.58 -1.71 -25.13
CA ASN A 336 4.31 -2.44 -24.09
C ASN A 336 4.12 -1.69 -22.76
N PRO A 337 3.64 -2.37 -21.71
CA PRO A 337 3.47 -1.75 -20.41
C PRO A 337 4.82 -1.33 -19.85
N SER A 338 4.84 -0.23 -19.08
CA SER A 338 6.04 0.19 -18.35
C SER A 338 6.46 -0.88 -17.32
N PRO A 339 7.77 -1.03 -17.04
CA PRO A 339 8.24 -1.97 -16.02
C PRO A 339 7.67 -1.61 -14.64
N ASN A 340 7.17 -2.60 -13.89
CA ASN A 340 6.67 -2.38 -12.54
C ASN A 340 7.83 -2.39 -11.53
N LEU A 341 8.32 -1.20 -11.19
CA LEU A 341 9.46 -1.05 -10.28
C LEU A 341 9.04 -1.14 -8.81
N SER A 342 9.84 -1.85 -8.01
CA SER A 342 9.68 -1.87 -6.55
C SER A 342 11.04 -1.82 -5.85
N LEU A 343 11.05 -1.25 -4.65
CA LEU A 343 12.24 -1.01 -3.85
C LEU A 343 12.19 -1.81 -2.54
N ASN A 344 13.32 -2.39 -2.16
CA ASN A 344 13.50 -3.04 -0.86
C ASN A 344 14.77 -2.51 -0.16
N PRO A 345 14.64 -1.79 0.98
CA PRO A 345 13.38 -1.28 1.55
C PRO A 345 12.72 -0.20 0.66
N ALA A 346 11.47 0.18 0.94
CA ALA A 346 10.78 1.24 0.17
C ALA A 346 11.21 2.66 0.59
N ASN A 347 11.59 2.82 1.85
CA ASN A 347 12.21 4.01 2.44
C ASN A 347 13.03 3.57 3.65
N ALA A 348 13.94 4.41 4.11
CA ALA A 348 14.71 4.13 5.31
C ALA A 348 15.29 5.40 5.93
N SER A 349 15.67 5.27 7.20
CA SER A 349 16.52 6.23 7.90
C SER A 349 17.79 5.55 8.39
N ILE A 350 18.92 6.24 8.27
CA ILE A 350 20.22 5.79 8.78
C ILE A 350 20.92 6.91 9.54
N CYS A 351 21.91 6.55 10.36
CA CYS A 351 22.77 7.54 11.01
C CYS A 351 23.96 7.90 10.12
N LEU A 352 24.43 9.14 10.23
CA LEU A 352 25.63 9.60 9.54
C LEU A 352 26.79 8.62 9.74
N GLY A 353 27.38 8.15 8.64
CA GLY A 353 28.48 7.16 8.64
C GLY A 353 28.04 5.71 8.47
N SER A 354 26.76 5.38 8.69
CA SER A 354 26.20 4.06 8.38
C SER A 354 25.92 3.91 6.88
N SER A 355 25.86 2.68 6.40
CA SER A 355 25.49 2.37 5.01
C SER A 355 24.24 1.50 4.96
N LEU A 356 23.38 1.74 3.97
CA LEU A 356 22.20 0.94 3.68
C LEU A 356 22.31 0.28 2.31
N GLN A 357 21.95 -1.00 2.22
CA GLN A 357 21.76 -1.66 0.93
C GLN A 357 20.32 -1.41 0.44
N ILE A 358 20.18 -0.97 -0.81
CA ILE A 358 18.91 -0.73 -1.49
C ILE A 358 18.88 -1.63 -2.72
N GLU A 359 17.83 -2.42 -2.86
CA GLU A 359 17.59 -3.26 -4.03
C GLU A 359 16.35 -2.78 -4.78
N VAL A 360 16.47 -2.68 -6.11
CA VAL A 360 15.38 -2.35 -7.03
C VAL A 360 15.06 -3.56 -7.91
N PHE A 361 13.77 -3.82 -8.10
CA PHE A 361 13.25 -4.91 -8.93
C PHE A 361 12.38 -4.34 -10.07
N GLY A 362 12.05 -5.18 -11.05
CA GLY A 362 11.06 -4.86 -12.08
C GLY A 362 11.60 -4.55 -13.47
N ALA A 363 12.92 -4.42 -13.64
CA ALA A 363 13.59 -4.12 -14.91
C ALA A 363 14.89 -4.93 -15.10
N ILE A 364 15.53 -4.82 -16.27
CA ILE A 364 16.81 -5.50 -16.57
C ILE A 364 18.03 -4.58 -16.42
N ASN A 365 17.85 -3.28 -16.61
CA ASN A 365 18.89 -2.26 -16.44
C ASN A 365 18.36 -1.15 -15.52
N TYR A 366 19.23 -0.56 -14.72
CA TYR A 366 18.88 0.47 -13.75
C TYR A 366 19.86 1.63 -13.83
N VAL A 367 19.36 2.85 -13.65
CA VAL A 367 20.19 4.06 -13.56
C VAL A 367 19.70 4.90 -12.39
N TRP A 368 20.55 5.13 -11.41
CA TRP A 368 20.28 5.90 -10.20
C TRP A 368 20.78 7.34 -10.32
N SER A 369 19.98 8.28 -9.83
CA SER A 369 20.34 9.71 -9.74
C SER A 369 19.77 10.33 -8.46
N PRO A 370 20.53 11.14 -7.71
CA PRO A 370 21.95 11.43 -7.90
C PRO A 370 22.83 10.23 -7.51
N SER A 371 24.08 10.18 -7.98
CA SER A 371 25.06 9.15 -7.55
C SER A 371 25.71 9.44 -6.19
N PHE A 372 25.26 10.48 -5.50
CA PHE A 372 25.85 10.98 -4.26
C PHE A 372 25.73 9.92 -3.15
N GLY A 373 26.85 9.51 -2.56
CA GLY A 373 26.85 8.51 -1.49
C GLY A 373 26.53 7.08 -1.94
N LEU A 374 26.35 6.82 -3.25
CA LEU A 374 26.16 5.47 -3.78
C LEU A 374 27.50 4.83 -4.19
N ASN A 375 27.65 3.53 -3.94
CA ASN A 375 28.81 2.77 -4.44
C ASN A 375 28.82 2.58 -5.96
N THR A 376 27.64 2.53 -6.59
CA THR A 376 27.44 2.44 -8.04
C THR A 376 26.09 3.07 -8.40
N SER A 377 25.95 3.56 -9.64
CA SER A 377 24.71 4.16 -10.13
C SER A 377 24.00 3.31 -11.20
N THR A 378 24.49 2.11 -11.54
CA THR A 378 23.95 1.32 -12.67
C THR A 378 23.54 -0.11 -12.31
N SER A 379 23.51 -0.46 -11.03
CA SER A 379 23.20 -1.80 -10.53
C SER A 379 21.76 -1.90 -10.01
N ASN A 380 21.20 -3.11 -9.98
CA ASN A 380 19.93 -3.38 -9.29
C ASN A 380 20.09 -3.37 -7.75
N ILE A 381 21.32 -3.57 -7.26
CA ILE A 381 21.68 -3.46 -5.84
C ILE A 381 22.71 -2.35 -5.69
N VAL A 382 22.40 -1.36 -4.84
CA VAL A 382 23.30 -0.26 -4.49
C VAL A 382 23.48 -0.18 -2.98
N GLN A 383 24.61 0.35 -2.55
CA GLN A 383 24.91 0.66 -1.15
C GLN A 383 25.02 2.17 -1.01
N ALA A 384 24.16 2.75 -0.16
CA ALA A 384 24.02 4.17 0.08
C ALA A 384 24.61 4.59 1.44
N ASN A 385 25.54 5.54 1.43
CA ASN A 385 26.11 6.24 2.59
C ASN A 385 26.27 7.75 2.27
N PRO A 386 25.15 8.48 2.10
CA PRO A 386 25.20 9.93 1.91
C PRO A 386 25.46 10.65 3.24
N THR A 387 26.01 11.86 3.17
CA THR A 387 26.28 12.68 4.38
C THR A 387 25.10 13.57 4.82
N SER A 388 24.00 13.55 4.07
CA SER A 388 22.77 14.30 4.33
C SER A 388 21.58 13.61 3.67
N ASP A 389 20.37 14.01 4.04
CA ASP A 389 19.13 13.55 3.40
C ASP A 389 19.21 13.63 1.88
N VAL A 390 18.73 12.57 1.22
CA VAL A 390 18.75 12.48 -0.24
C VAL A 390 17.54 11.68 -0.73
N ILE A 391 17.02 12.09 -1.89
CA ILE A 391 16.02 11.35 -2.65
C ILE A 391 16.74 10.79 -3.87
N TYR A 392 16.79 9.47 -3.99
CA TYR A 392 17.30 8.81 -5.19
C TYR A 392 16.15 8.48 -6.12
N THR A 393 16.21 8.94 -7.36
CA THR A 393 15.37 8.48 -8.45
C THR A 393 16.09 7.36 -9.18
N VAL A 394 15.47 6.19 -9.30
CA VAL A 394 15.99 5.10 -10.13
C VAL A 394 15.11 4.90 -11.35
N VAL A 395 15.74 4.91 -12.52
CA VAL A 395 15.11 4.63 -13.82
C VAL A 395 15.41 3.18 -14.19
N GLY A 396 14.38 2.34 -14.26
CA GLY A 396 14.49 0.96 -14.72
C GLY A 396 14.14 0.86 -16.20
N THR A 397 14.92 0.10 -16.97
CA THR A 397 14.64 -0.21 -18.38
C THR A 397 14.39 -1.70 -18.56
N ASP A 398 13.26 -2.07 -19.15
CA ASP A 398 12.85 -3.46 -19.38
C ASP A 398 13.48 -4.06 -20.65
N VAL A 399 13.14 -5.32 -20.97
CA VAL A 399 13.62 -6.03 -22.17
C VAL A 399 13.14 -5.39 -23.48
N ASN A 400 12.03 -4.67 -23.44
CA ASN A 400 11.44 -3.98 -24.58
C ASN A 400 11.93 -2.52 -24.70
N SER A 401 12.93 -2.12 -23.91
CA SER A 401 13.45 -0.74 -23.81
C SER A 401 12.48 0.29 -23.22
N CYS A 402 11.37 -0.15 -22.62
CA CYS A 402 10.45 0.70 -21.89
C CYS A 402 11.01 1.09 -20.53
N LYS A 403 10.76 2.33 -20.14
CA LYS A 403 11.35 2.94 -18.95
C LYS A 403 10.26 3.36 -17.97
N ASP A 404 10.54 3.12 -16.70
CA ASP A 404 9.78 3.70 -15.60
C ASP A 404 10.76 4.23 -14.54
N SER A 405 10.27 5.05 -13.61
CA SER A 405 11.06 5.61 -12.53
C SER A 405 10.36 5.51 -11.18
N ILE A 406 11.12 5.17 -10.14
CA ILE A 406 10.64 5.17 -8.74
C ILE A 406 11.63 5.96 -7.86
N GLU A 407 11.10 6.60 -6.82
CA GLU A 407 11.88 7.38 -5.86
C GLU A 407 12.10 6.62 -4.55
N PHE A 408 13.32 6.68 -4.03
CA PHE A 408 13.70 6.19 -2.70
C PHE A 408 14.13 7.37 -1.83
N GLN A 409 13.44 7.58 -0.71
CA GLN A 409 13.79 8.60 0.27
C GLN A 409 14.68 8.00 1.36
N LEU A 410 15.90 8.56 1.51
CA LEU A 410 16.84 8.22 2.57
C LEU A 410 17.05 9.42 3.49
N ILE A 411 16.66 9.27 4.76
CA ILE A 411 16.88 10.29 5.80
C ILE A 411 18.16 9.94 6.56
N VAL A 412 19.07 10.90 6.69
CA VAL A 412 20.34 10.76 7.41
C VAL A 412 20.27 11.54 8.72
N GLY A 413 20.09 10.82 9.82
CA GLY A 413 20.14 11.39 11.16
C GLY A 413 21.59 11.69 11.58
N VAL A 414 21.81 12.84 12.21
CA VAL A 414 23.08 13.14 12.87
C VAL A 414 22.99 12.62 14.29
N PRO A 415 23.93 11.77 14.76
CA PRO A 415 23.93 11.32 16.14
C PRO A 415 23.81 12.50 17.12
N PRO A 416 22.95 12.41 18.14
CA PRO A 416 22.83 13.47 19.13
C PRO A 416 24.15 13.68 19.86
N THR A 417 24.39 14.84 20.45
CA THR A 417 25.55 15.06 21.33
C THR A 417 25.10 14.94 22.78
N VAL A 418 25.33 13.78 23.40
CA VAL A 418 24.79 13.47 24.73
C VAL A 418 25.75 13.94 25.82
N PHE A 419 25.24 14.73 26.78
CA PHE A 419 26.00 15.15 27.94
C PHE A 419 25.17 15.04 29.23
N VAL A 420 25.84 14.80 30.35
CA VAL A 420 25.22 14.66 31.67
C VAL A 420 25.70 15.78 32.59
N SER A 421 24.77 16.30 33.39
CA SER A 421 25.04 17.26 34.46
C SER A 421 24.56 16.69 35.80
N PRO A 422 25.40 16.67 36.85
CA PRO A 422 26.85 16.95 36.81
C PRO A 422 27.64 15.82 36.11
N LEU A 423 28.84 16.11 35.57
CA LEU A 423 29.71 15.12 34.92
C LEU A 423 30.40 14.18 35.93
N SER A 424 30.52 14.62 37.17
CA SER A 424 30.95 13.83 38.32
C SER A 424 30.29 14.41 39.57
N SER A 425 29.89 13.54 40.49
CA SER A 425 29.42 13.95 41.82
C SER A 425 30.09 13.11 42.89
N THR A 426 30.32 13.71 44.05
CA THR A 426 30.80 13.02 45.24
C THR A 426 29.75 13.17 46.32
N ILE A 427 29.32 12.04 46.90
CA ILE A 427 28.28 11.96 47.93
C ILE A 427 28.76 11.09 49.09
N CYS A 428 28.22 11.31 50.29
CA CYS A 428 28.42 10.38 51.40
C CYS A 428 27.54 9.13 51.22
N GLU A 429 27.96 8.00 51.77
CA GLU A 429 27.15 6.77 51.78
C GLU A 429 25.75 7.04 52.37
N GLY A 430 24.71 6.68 51.62
CA GLY A 430 23.31 6.93 51.98
C GLY A 430 22.70 8.21 51.41
N GLU A 431 23.50 9.13 50.86
CA GLU A 431 23.00 10.31 50.16
C GLU A 431 22.57 9.99 48.71
N SER A 432 21.99 11.00 48.04
CA SER A 432 21.52 10.87 46.66
C SER A 432 21.92 12.08 45.82
N VAL A 433 22.17 11.86 44.53
CA VAL A 433 22.38 12.94 43.55
C VAL A 433 21.42 12.78 42.38
N THR A 434 20.92 13.90 41.84
CA THR A 434 20.15 13.89 40.59
C THR A 434 21.09 14.04 39.40
N LEU A 435 21.01 13.10 38.46
CA LEU A 435 21.73 13.11 37.19
C LEU A 435 20.76 13.51 36.08
N THR A 436 21.08 14.57 35.33
CA THR A 436 20.26 15.04 34.21
C THR A 436 21.02 14.91 32.89
N ALA A 437 20.50 14.12 31.96
CA ALA A 437 21.01 13.98 30.61
C ALA A 437 20.38 14.99 29.67
N ASN A 438 21.15 15.44 28.67
CA ASN A 438 20.75 16.43 27.67
C ASN A 438 21.31 16.04 26.29
N GLY A 439 20.76 16.66 25.24
CA GLY A 439 21.26 16.53 23.87
C GLY A 439 20.59 15.46 22.99
N ALA A 440 19.69 14.65 23.53
CA ALA A 440 18.88 13.65 22.81
C ALA A 440 17.39 13.72 23.18
N ASN A 441 16.55 12.92 22.50
CA ASN A 441 15.11 12.88 22.76
C ASN A 441 14.73 11.86 23.83
N ASN A 442 15.38 10.70 23.83
CA ASN A 442 15.18 9.62 24.78
C ASN A 442 16.51 9.27 25.44
N TYR A 443 16.48 8.80 26.68
CA TYR A 443 17.68 8.42 27.43
C TYR A 443 17.48 7.10 28.14
N SER A 444 18.49 6.24 28.13
CA SER A 444 18.57 5.01 28.90
C SER A 444 19.87 4.97 29.69
N TRP A 445 19.78 4.54 30.95
CA TRP A 445 20.87 4.53 31.91
C TRP A 445 21.22 3.11 32.35
N SER A 446 22.50 2.85 32.53
CA SER A 446 23.02 1.57 33.03
C SER A 446 24.29 1.77 33.88
N PRO A 447 24.49 1.05 34.99
CA PRO A 447 23.58 0.07 35.59
C PRO A 447 22.36 0.73 36.26
N SER A 448 21.22 0.02 36.31
CA SER A 448 19.97 0.57 36.86
C SER A 448 19.75 0.31 38.35
N THR A 449 20.60 -0.47 39.00
CA THR A 449 20.38 -1.03 40.34
C THR A 449 20.30 0.02 41.45
N SER A 450 21.01 1.13 41.29
CA SER A 450 21.08 2.23 42.25
C SER A 450 20.49 3.53 41.68
N LEU A 451 19.64 3.43 40.65
CA LEU A 451 18.93 4.55 40.04
C LEU A 451 17.43 4.47 40.34
N SER A 452 16.77 5.63 40.42
CA SER A 452 15.31 5.72 40.54
C SER A 452 14.57 5.21 39.28
N SER A 453 15.24 5.24 38.13
CA SER A 453 14.74 4.75 36.84
C SER A 453 15.91 4.43 35.91
N ASN A 454 15.74 3.47 35.01
CA ASN A 454 16.70 3.17 33.94
C ASN A 454 16.43 3.95 32.64
N ILE A 455 15.40 4.81 32.63
CA ILE A 455 15.00 5.65 31.49
C ILE A 455 14.61 7.05 31.95
N GLY A 456 14.80 8.02 31.07
CA GLY A 456 14.34 9.40 31.25
C GLY A 456 15.47 10.42 31.32
N VAL A 457 15.09 11.70 31.15
CA VAL A 457 16.00 12.85 31.13
C VAL A 457 16.68 13.10 32.48
N SER A 458 16.03 12.73 33.59
CA SER A 458 16.52 12.96 34.94
C SER A 458 16.28 11.73 35.80
N VAL A 459 17.33 11.25 36.45
CA VAL A 459 17.30 10.09 37.36
C VAL A 459 17.97 10.44 38.68
N VAL A 460 17.49 9.87 39.79
CA VAL A 460 18.13 10.01 41.10
C VAL A 460 19.01 8.79 41.35
N SER A 461 20.26 9.01 41.74
CA SER A 461 21.29 8.00 41.97
C SER A 461 21.61 7.90 43.47
N THR A 462 21.54 6.68 44.02
CA THR A 462 21.82 6.34 45.43
C THR A 462 22.73 5.11 45.56
N PRO A 463 23.95 5.13 45.00
CA PRO A 463 24.86 3.98 45.04
C PRO A 463 25.49 3.78 46.42
N GLN A 464 25.78 2.52 46.76
CA GLN A 464 26.51 2.15 48.00
C GLN A 464 28.03 2.13 47.81
N ASN A 465 28.50 2.04 46.57
CA ASN A 465 29.91 2.09 46.18
C ASN A 465 30.06 3.02 44.98
N THR A 466 31.24 3.61 44.78
CA THR A 466 31.54 4.41 43.58
C THR A 466 31.10 3.68 42.31
N THR A 467 30.21 4.30 41.53
CA THR A 467 29.55 3.66 40.39
C THR A 467 29.66 4.56 39.15
N ASP A 468 30.06 3.94 38.04
CA ASP A 468 30.09 4.55 36.71
C ASP A 468 28.77 4.25 36.01
N TYR A 469 27.99 5.30 35.71
CA TYR A 469 26.79 5.17 34.91
C TYR A 469 27.08 5.55 33.47
N LYS A 470 26.65 4.68 32.56
CA LYS A 470 26.57 4.95 31.13
C LYS A 470 25.16 5.43 30.81
N VAL A 471 25.05 6.57 30.14
CA VAL A 471 23.80 7.01 29.51
C VAL A 471 23.91 6.86 28.00
N ILE A 472 22.83 6.38 27.40
CA ILE A 472 22.63 6.29 25.95
C ILE A 472 21.50 7.25 25.62
N GLY A 473 21.79 8.29 24.84
CA GLY A 473 20.77 9.19 24.31
C GLY A 473 20.42 8.80 22.87
N THR A 474 19.12 8.71 22.57
CA THR A 474 18.59 8.41 21.23
C THR A 474 17.81 9.60 20.70
N ASP A 475 18.07 10.02 19.46
CA ASP A 475 17.28 11.04 18.78
C ASP A 475 15.93 10.50 18.27
N LEU A 476 15.17 11.32 17.53
CA LEU A 476 13.89 10.92 16.92
C LEU A 476 14.03 9.89 15.78
N ILE A 477 15.20 9.79 15.17
CA ILE A 477 15.48 8.96 13.98
C ILE A 477 16.01 7.58 14.41
N GLY A 478 16.48 7.44 15.66
CA GLY A 478 17.05 6.24 16.22
C GLY A 478 18.58 6.27 16.36
N CYS A 479 19.22 7.41 16.05
CA CYS A 479 20.66 7.57 16.22
C CYS A 479 21.01 7.76 17.68
N THR A 480 22.09 7.09 18.08
CA THR A 480 22.50 7.02 19.48
C THR A 480 23.88 7.61 19.67
N ASP A 481 24.05 8.27 20.82
CA ASP A 481 25.35 8.65 21.36
C ASP A 481 25.38 8.29 22.85
N THR A 482 26.57 8.11 23.39
CA THR A 482 26.75 7.63 24.77
C THR A 482 27.77 8.44 25.52
N THR A 483 27.50 8.71 26.79
CA THR A 483 28.46 9.33 27.70
C THR A 483 28.43 8.64 29.06
N ASN A 484 29.49 8.84 29.84
CA ASN A 484 29.63 8.26 31.17
C ASN A 484 29.64 9.36 32.23
N VAL A 485 29.09 9.04 33.41
CA VAL A 485 29.12 9.89 34.61
C VAL A 485 29.50 9.04 35.81
N VAL A 486 30.37 9.57 36.66
CA VAL A 486 30.83 8.87 37.86
C VAL A 486 30.19 9.49 39.10
N VAL A 487 29.57 8.65 39.93
CA VAL A 487 29.12 9.02 41.27
C VAL A 487 30.03 8.35 42.27
N SER A 488 30.92 9.13 42.90
CA SER A 488 31.84 8.65 43.93
C SER A 488 31.18 8.65 45.29
N VAL A 489 31.25 7.52 45.98
CA VAL A 489 30.67 7.35 47.32
C VAL A 489 31.80 7.39 48.34
N ILE A 490 31.71 8.32 49.30
CA ILE A 490 32.61 8.40 50.44
C ILE A 490 31.98 7.60 51.60
N PRO A 491 32.67 6.58 52.14
CA PRO A 491 32.19 5.85 53.32
C PRO A 491 32.00 6.79 54.52
N LEU A 492 30.99 6.53 55.35
CA LEU A 492 30.79 7.32 56.57
C LEU A 492 31.97 7.12 57.55
N PRO A 493 32.40 8.16 58.27
CA PRO A 493 33.40 7.99 59.32
C PRO A 493 32.84 7.10 60.44
N THR A 494 33.73 6.38 61.13
CA THR A 494 33.37 5.65 62.36
C THR A 494 34.11 6.27 63.53
N ALA A 495 33.51 6.20 64.73
CA ALA A 495 34.17 6.57 65.97
C ALA A 495 33.72 5.60 67.05
N THR A 496 34.67 4.88 67.66
CA THR A 496 34.35 3.87 68.68
C THR A 496 35.23 4.08 69.90
N ILE A 497 34.62 4.17 71.07
CA ILE A 497 35.38 4.13 72.33
C ILE A 497 35.88 2.70 72.51
N VAL A 498 37.20 2.53 72.51
CA VAL A 498 37.84 1.20 72.53
C VAL A 498 38.45 0.84 73.88
N SER A 499 38.86 1.84 74.66
CA SER A 499 39.39 1.66 76.02
C SER A 499 39.54 3.00 76.72
N GLY A 500 39.74 2.96 78.03
CA GLY A 500 40.01 4.14 78.84
C GLY A 500 39.12 4.18 80.08
N GLY A 501 39.03 5.35 80.68
CA GLY A 501 38.21 5.55 81.87
C GLY A 501 38.77 4.88 83.13
N GLY A 502 37.86 4.37 83.96
CA GLY A 502 38.16 3.74 85.25
C GLY A 502 38.11 4.71 86.43
N THR A 503 38.54 4.23 87.59
CA THR A 503 38.59 5.02 88.83
C THR A 503 39.88 5.84 88.87
N ILE A 504 39.76 7.16 89.00
CA ILE A 504 40.88 8.11 89.09
C ILE A 504 40.82 8.89 90.41
N CYS A 505 41.96 9.43 90.84
CA CYS A 505 42.01 10.31 91.99
C CYS A 505 41.56 11.72 91.64
N SER A 506 40.93 12.42 92.58
CA SER A 506 40.62 13.84 92.43
C SER A 506 41.88 14.64 92.07
N GLY A 507 41.79 15.42 90.99
CA GLY A 507 42.90 16.16 90.39
C GLY A 507 43.64 15.44 89.24
N ASP A 508 43.39 14.14 89.03
CA ASP A 508 43.91 13.40 87.89
C ASP A 508 42.94 13.48 86.69
N SER A 509 43.36 13.01 85.52
CA SER A 509 42.49 12.92 84.33
C SER A 509 42.53 11.51 83.75
N ALA A 510 41.36 10.96 83.44
CA ALA A 510 41.25 9.73 82.68
C ALA A 510 41.49 10.01 81.20
N ALA A 511 42.13 9.07 80.50
CA ALA A 511 42.29 9.08 79.06
C ALA A 511 41.25 8.13 78.43
N ILE A 512 40.27 8.67 77.73
CA ILE A 512 39.31 7.88 76.93
C ILE A 512 39.85 7.82 75.49
N ILE A 513 40.08 6.61 75.01
CA ILE A 513 40.69 6.34 73.70
C ILE A 513 39.57 6.01 72.71
N VAL A 514 39.49 6.81 71.64
CA VAL A 514 38.51 6.69 70.58
C VAL A 514 39.20 6.37 69.26
N ASP A 515 38.97 5.17 68.75
CA ASP A 515 39.42 4.80 67.40
C ASP A 515 38.46 5.41 66.39
N VAL A 516 39.02 6.07 65.37
CA VAL A 516 38.26 6.73 64.31
C VAL A 516 38.64 6.22 62.92
N SER A 517 37.72 6.33 61.97
CA SER A 517 37.98 6.12 60.54
C SER A 517 37.33 7.23 59.70
N GLY A 518 37.65 7.30 58.41
CA GLY A 518 37.28 8.42 57.52
C GLY A 518 38.46 9.35 57.26
N ASN A 519 38.20 10.55 56.74
CA ASN A 519 39.25 11.48 56.34
C ASN A 519 39.54 12.55 57.43
N PRO A 520 40.76 12.65 57.98
CA PRO A 520 41.11 13.69 58.94
C PRO A 520 41.12 15.10 58.28
N ASP A 521 40.91 16.19 59.02
CA ASP A 521 40.62 16.27 60.47
C ASP A 521 39.19 15.83 60.82
N TRP A 522 39.05 15.12 61.93
CA TRP A 522 37.77 14.71 62.50
C TRP A 522 37.26 15.72 63.53
N ASN A 523 35.99 16.09 63.44
CA ASN A 523 35.26 16.84 64.45
C ASN A 523 34.34 15.88 65.22
N LEU A 524 34.79 15.45 66.40
CA LEU A 524 34.13 14.49 67.27
C LEU A 524 33.33 15.23 68.36
N THR A 525 32.05 14.92 68.49
CA THR A 525 31.25 15.30 69.65
C THR A 525 31.19 14.12 70.61
N TYR A 526 31.66 14.32 71.84
CA TYR A 526 31.50 13.38 72.93
C TYR A 526 30.53 13.93 73.99
N SER A 527 29.90 13.05 74.75
CA SER A 527 28.92 13.37 75.79
C SER A 527 29.32 12.73 77.10
N VAL A 528 29.23 13.47 78.20
CA VAL A 528 29.40 12.99 79.58
C VAL A 528 28.06 13.14 80.30
N ASP A 529 27.37 12.04 80.56
CA ASP A 529 26.02 12.02 81.16
C ASP A 529 25.01 12.99 80.48
N GLY A 530 25.15 13.17 79.16
CA GLY A 530 24.29 14.04 78.35
C GLY A 530 24.87 15.45 78.09
N ALA A 531 25.91 15.87 78.80
CA ALA A 531 26.60 17.13 78.52
C ALA A 531 27.59 16.96 77.35
N ILE A 532 27.34 17.69 76.26
CA ILE A 532 28.13 17.58 75.02
C ILE A 532 29.39 18.45 75.04
N SER A 533 30.44 17.98 74.38
CA SER A 533 31.70 18.69 74.13
C SER A 533 32.26 18.25 72.77
N ASN A 534 33.01 19.14 72.12
CA ASN A 534 33.57 18.90 70.79
C ASN A 534 35.08 18.92 70.83
N ILE A 535 35.71 18.02 70.08
CA ILE A 535 37.15 17.98 69.86
C ILE A 535 37.43 17.80 68.37
N THR A 536 38.41 18.55 67.87
CA THR A 536 38.92 18.39 66.50
C THR A 536 40.31 17.76 66.56
N SER A 537 40.55 16.74 65.73
CA SER A 537 41.81 16.00 65.73
C SER A 537 42.15 15.47 64.33
N SER A 538 43.43 15.53 63.96
CA SER A 538 44.00 14.81 62.81
C SER A 538 44.52 13.43 63.17
N ASN A 539 44.61 13.13 64.47
CA ASN A 539 45.28 11.95 64.99
C ASN A 539 44.26 10.86 65.34
N ASN A 540 44.61 9.62 65.02
CA ASN A 540 43.88 8.41 65.36
C ASN A 540 44.81 7.48 66.18
N PRO A 541 44.44 7.06 67.40
CA PRO A 541 43.19 7.36 68.10
C PRO A 541 43.08 8.80 68.60
N ILE A 542 41.84 9.28 68.75
CA ILE A 542 41.53 10.52 69.47
C ILE A 542 41.55 10.21 70.96
N VAL A 543 42.30 10.99 71.74
CA VAL A 543 42.39 10.85 73.20
C VAL A 543 41.63 12.00 73.87
N ILE A 544 40.59 11.68 74.62
CA ILE A 544 39.85 12.63 75.44
C ILE A 544 40.42 12.54 76.86
N LEU A 545 41.05 13.62 77.32
CA LEU A 545 41.48 13.77 78.71
C LEU A 545 40.37 14.45 79.49
N SER A 546 39.88 13.81 80.55
CA SER A 546 38.81 14.39 81.37
C SER A 546 38.95 14.04 82.85
N ASP A 547 38.67 15.03 83.68
CA ASP A 547 38.62 14.98 85.15
C ASP A 547 37.19 14.80 85.68
N LYS A 548 36.20 14.72 84.79
CA LYS A 548 34.77 14.62 85.14
C LYS A 548 34.32 13.18 85.29
N GLU A 549 33.67 12.92 86.41
CA GLU A 549 32.90 11.70 86.65
C GLU A 549 31.71 11.60 85.66
N GLY A 550 31.41 10.39 85.19
CA GLY A 550 30.24 10.12 84.36
C GLY A 550 30.47 9.08 83.26
N ILE A 551 29.41 8.85 82.46
CA ILE A 551 29.42 7.93 81.31
C ILE A 551 29.73 8.71 80.03
N TYR A 552 30.81 8.33 79.37
CA TYR A 552 31.28 8.89 78.11
C TYR A 552 30.67 8.15 76.92
N THR A 553 30.09 8.89 75.97
CA THR A 553 29.52 8.35 74.72
C THR A 553 29.85 9.27 73.53
N ILE A 554 29.71 8.76 72.31
CA ILE A 554 29.99 9.53 71.07
C ILE A 554 28.69 9.69 70.26
N PRO A 555 27.93 10.79 70.47
CA PRO A 555 26.73 11.04 69.69
C PRO A 555 26.98 11.42 68.23
N TYR A 556 28.14 11.99 67.89
CA TYR A 556 28.37 12.54 66.54
C TYR A 556 29.86 12.57 66.17
N ILE A 557 30.16 12.26 64.91
CA ILE A 557 31.47 12.40 64.28
C ILE A 557 31.30 12.96 62.88
N LEU A 558 32.11 13.94 62.50
CA LEU A 558 32.19 14.54 61.17
C LEU A 558 33.64 14.48 60.68
N ASP A 559 33.86 14.09 59.43
CA ASP A 559 35.19 14.05 58.81
C ASP A 559 35.43 15.24 57.88
N ALA A 560 36.65 15.39 57.35
CA ALA A 560 37.01 16.50 56.46
C ALA A 560 36.35 16.43 55.08
N ASN A 561 35.77 15.30 54.69
CA ASN A 561 34.96 15.18 53.48
C ASN A 561 33.52 15.69 53.68
N GLY A 562 33.16 16.07 54.91
CA GLY A 562 31.82 16.52 55.27
C GLY A 562 30.85 15.37 55.57
N CYS A 563 31.32 14.12 55.63
CA CYS A 563 30.49 12.98 55.96
C CYS A 563 30.37 12.83 57.47
N SER A 564 29.15 12.58 57.96
CA SER A 564 28.87 12.46 59.38
C SER A 564 28.22 11.14 59.75
N ASN A 565 28.52 10.66 60.96
CA ASN A 565 27.95 9.45 61.52
C ASN A 565 27.77 9.58 63.04
N THR A 566 27.19 8.56 63.67
CA THR A 566 27.17 8.39 65.12
C THR A 566 28.26 7.42 65.55
N GLY A 567 28.89 7.66 66.69
CA GLY A 567 29.87 6.73 67.25
C GLY A 567 29.23 5.62 68.09
N THR A 568 30.06 4.68 68.54
CA THR A 568 29.65 3.54 69.36
C THR A 568 30.57 3.36 70.57
N GLY A 569 30.14 2.56 71.54
CA GLY A 569 30.88 2.31 72.77
C GLY A 569 30.58 3.32 73.88
N SER A 570 30.97 2.97 75.10
CA SER A 570 30.84 3.80 76.28
C SER A 570 31.93 3.47 77.29
N GLU A 571 32.45 4.47 77.98
CA GLU A 571 33.37 4.27 79.11
C GLU A 571 32.90 5.05 80.34
N ILE A 572 33.26 4.59 81.53
CA ILE A 572 32.86 5.22 82.80
C ILE A 572 34.11 5.75 83.48
N VAL A 573 34.06 7.03 83.90
CA VAL A 573 35.07 7.63 84.78
C VAL A 573 34.46 7.80 86.15
N ASP A 574 35.13 7.26 87.18
CA ASP A 574 34.77 7.40 88.58
C ASP A 574 35.86 8.21 89.30
N VAL A 575 35.49 9.27 90.03
CA VAL A 575 36.45 10.20 90.64
C VAL A 575 36.38 10.09 92.16
N ILE A 576 37.43 9.56 92.77
CA ILE A 576 37.51 9.37 94.22
C ILE A 576 38.44 10.39 94.88
N ASN A 577 38.11 10.76 96.12
CA ASN A 577 38.93 11.69 96.89
C ASN A 577 40.27 11.05 97.29
N ARG A 578 41.36 11.84 97.20
CA ARG A 578 42.66 11.43 97.73
C ARG A 578 42.58 11.30 99.26
N PRO A 579 43.07 10.20 99.86
CA PRO A 579 43.17 10.10 101.30
C PRO A 579 44.11 11.19 101.83
N GLN A 580 43.88 11.64 103.05
CA GLN A 580 44.81 12.49 103.80
C GLN A 580 45.21 11.73 105.05
N ALA A 581 46.43 11.17 105.06
CA ALA A 581 46.95 10.36 106.13
C ALA A 581 47.35 11.23 107.33
N SER A 582 46.95 10.82 108.54
CA SER A 582 47.32 11.51 109.77
C SER A 582 47.14 10.60 110.98
N PHE A 583 47.98 10.75 112.00
CA PHE A 583 47.85 10.01 113.25
C PHE A 583 48.51 10.71 114.44
N ASN A 584 48.11 10.29 115.65
CA ASN A 584 48.71 10.64 116.93
C ASN A 584 49.11 9.35 117.68
N PHE A 585 49.92 9.45 118.74
CA PHE A 585 50.26 8.32 119.60
C PHE A 585 50.31 8.72 121.08
N TYR A 586 50.24 7.75 121.98
CA TYR A 586 50.33 7.94 123.43
C TYR A 586 50.94 6.70 124.10
N PRO A 587 51.79 6.83 125.15
CA PRO A 587 52.28 8.08 125.72
C PRO A 587 53.29 8.79 124.80
N ASP A 588 53.44 10.11 124.96
CA ASP A 588 54.39 10.91 124.16
C ASP A 588 55.87 10.64 124.53
N SER A 589 56.11 10.14 125.75
CA SER A 589 57.45 9.81 126.28
C SER A 589 57.50 8.41 126.91
N PRO A 590 57.37 7.34 126.10
CA PRO A 590 57.55 5.96 126.60
C PRO A 590 59.01 5.71 127.01
N ASN A 591 59.21 4.66 127.81
CA ASN A 591 60.53 4.24 128.26
C ASN A 591 60.58 2.72 128.46
N MET A 592 61.77 2.18 128.71
CA MET A 592 61.97 0.73 128.87
C MET A 592 61.24 0.09 130.07
N LEU A 593 60.67 0.88 130.99
CA LEU A 593 59.78 0.36 132.03
C LEU A 593 58.34 0.17 131.52
N ASN A 594 57.87 1.06 130.64
CA ASN A 594 56.54 1.03 130.02
C ASN A 594 56.66 1.26 128.49
N PRO A 595 57.05 0.23 127.71
CA PRO A 595 57.37 0.40 126.29
C PRO A 595 56.18 0.24 125.33
N GLU A 596 54.96 0.10 125.84
CA GLU A 596 53.73 0.02 125.03
C GLU A 596 53.24 1.41 124.59
N VAL A 597 52.90 1.54 123.31
CA VAL A 597 52.45 2.77 122.66
C VAL A 597 51.15 2.49 121.90
N SER A 598 50.13 3.31 122.13
CA SER A 598 48.86 3.28 121.41
C SER A 598 48.86 4.33 120.29
N PHE A 599 48.44 3.94 119.09
CA PHE A 599 48.32 4.82 117.93
C PHE A 599 46.85 5.13 117.62
N SER A 600 46.55 6.40 117.36
CA SER A 600 45.22 6.86 116.97
C SER A 600 45.25 7.45 115.56
N ASN A 601 44.56 6.80 114.64
CA ASN A 601 44.41 7.24 113.27
C ASN A 601 43.43 8.41 113.17
N THR A 602 43.86 9.50 112.55
CA THR A 602 43.06 10.70 112.27
C THR A 602 42.95 10.99 110.77
N SER A 603 43.24 9.99 109.93
CA SER A 603 43.16 10.11 108.48
C SER A 603 41.72 10.33 108.01
N ILE A 604 41.56 11.09 106.93
CA ILE A 604 40.28 11.30 106.25
C ILE A 604 40.34 10.80 104.81
N PHE A 605 39.18 10.50 104.23
CA PHE A 605 39.05 10.00 102.85
C PHE A 605 39.86 8.72 102.56
N ALA A 606 40.08 7.85 103.55
CA ALA A 606 40.72 6.55 103.39
C ALA A 606 39.81 5.41 103.86
N ASN A 607 39.94 4.26 103.22
CA ASN A 607 39.19 3.04 103.53
C ASN A 607 40.08 1.94 104.14
N THR A 608 41.36 1.92 103.78
CA THR A 608 42.34 0.94 104.26
C THR A 608 43.59 1.63 104.82
N TYR A 609 44.26 0.94 105.73
CA TYR A 609 45.38 1.47 106.50
C TYR A 609 46.47 0.42 106.63
N LEU A 610 47.72 0.84 106.58
CA LEU A 610 48.88 0.00 106.86
C LEU A 610 49.89 0.78 107.72
N TRP A 611 50.09 0.27 108.93
CA TRP A 611 51.03 0.79 109.91
C TRP A 611 52.35 0.05 109.84
N LYS A 612 53.46 0.79 109.87
CA LYS A 612 54.80 0.26 110.09
C LYS A 612 55.39 0.95 111.30
N PHE A 613 55.83 0.19 112.30
CA PHE A 613 56.30 0.75 113.57
C PHE A 613 57.79 1.10 113.59
N GLY A 614 58.57 0.68 112.58
CA GLY A 614 59.97 1.09 112.42
C GLY A 614 61.00 0.22 113.12
N ASP A 615 60.58 -0.80 113.87
CA ASP A 615 61.43 -1.72 114.66
C ASP A 615 61.54 -3.13 114.05
N ASN A 616 61.21 -3.27 112.76
CA ASN A 616 61.13 -4.55 112.02
C ASN A 616 60.11 -5.57 112.54
N THR A 617 59.13 -5.12 113.33
CA THR A 617 57.96 -5.95 113.69
C THR A 617 56.92 -6.00 112.58
N PRO A 618 55.98 -6.97 112.60
CA PRO A 618 54.92 -7.05 111.61
C PRO A 618 54.06 -5.79 111.55
N ASN A 619 53.70 -5.38 110.33
CA ASN A 619 52.79 -4.25 110.10
C ASN A 619 51.39 -4.53 110.68
N SER A 620 50.63 -3.48 110.99
CA SER A 620 49.22 -3.58 111.38
C SER A 620 48.29 -2.94 110.34
N THR A 621 47.10 -3.50 110.17
CA THR A 621 46.03 -2.90 109.34
C THR A 621 44.85 -2.41 110.18
N GLU A 622 44.98 -2.44 111.50
CA GLU A 622 43.94 -1.97 112.40
C GLU A 622 43.75 -0.45 112.29
N PHE A 623 42.53 0.02 112.55
CA PHE A 623 42.25 1.45 112.54
C PHE A 623 43.07 2.19 113.62
N ASN A 624 43.15 1.66 114.85
CA ASN A 624 43.95 2.21 115.95
C ASN A 624 44.75 1.08 116.64
N PRO A 625 45.99 0.79 116.21
CA PRO A 625 46.78 -0.29 116.80
C PRO A 625 47.50 0.12 118.09
N THR A 626 47.91 -0.87 118.88
CA THR A 626 48.93 -0.71 119.93
C THR A 626 50.19 -1.50 119.55
N HIS A 627 51.36 -1.05 120.04
CA HIS A 627 52.64 -1.68 119.75
C HIS A 627 53.59 -1.63 120.95
N ILE A 628 54.40 -2.66 121.15
CA ILE A 628 55.35 -2.77 122.27
C ILE A 628 56.78 -2.84 121.73
N TYR A 629 57.57 -1.82 122.01
CA TYR A 629 58.97 -1.76 121.59
C TYR A 629 59.89 -2.57 122.54
N GLN A 630 60.90 -3.23 122.00
CA GLN A 630 61.77 -4.13 122.77
C GLN A 630 63.11 -3.49 123.17
N GLU A 631 63.52 -2.41 122.51
CA GLU A 631 64.79 -1.73 122.74
C GLU A 631 64.56 -0.22 122.85
N ASP A 632 65.50 0.47 123.51
CA ASP A 632 65.55 1.92 123.53
C ASP A 632 66.17 2.44 122.22
N ASP A 633 65.34 3.00 121.34
CA ASP A 633 65.77 3.63 120.09
C ASP A 633 64.75 4.70 119.64
N ILE A 634 65.07 5.36 118.53
CA ILE A 634 64.15 6.23 117.80
C ILE A 634 63.54 5.44 116.64
N TYR A 635 62.24 5.21 116.70
CA TYR A 635 61.51 4.51 115.65
C TYR A 635 60.68 5.48 114.79
N GLN A 636 60.72 5.29 113.48
CA GLN A 636 59.87 6.04 112.55
C GLN A 636 58.60 5.24 112.25
N ILE A 637 57.47 5.79 112.65
CA ILE A 637 56.15 5.24 112.37
C ILE A 637 55.68 5.77 111.03
N VAL A 638 55.19 4.85 110.21
CA VAL A 638 54.59 5.13 108.90
C VAL A 638 53.14 4.67 108.92
N LEU A 639 52.22 5.58 108.63
CA LEU A 639 50.83 5.25 108.33
C LEU A 639 50.59 5.48 106.84
N LEU A 640 50.40 4.41 106.09
CA LEU A 640 49.90 4.46 104.71
C LEU A 640 48.37 4.35 104.74
N ALA A 641 47.67 5.36 104.21
CA ALA A 641 46.23 5.39 104.08
C ALA A 641 45.84 5.30 102.59
N GLU A 642 44.87 4.44 102.25
CA GLU A 642 44.47 4.21 100.85
C GLU A 642 42.95 4.35 100.67
N ASN A 643 42.55 4.86 99.50
CA ASN A 643 41.18 4.93 99.02
C ASN A 643 41.19 4.58 97.54
N GLY A 644 40.80 3.35 97.18
CA GLY A 644 40.92 2.85 95.80
C GLY A 644 42.37 2.90 95.31
N PRO A 645 42.66 3.42 94.09
CA PRO A 645 44.03 3.65 93.62
C PRO A 645 44.77 4.79 94.33
N CYS A 646 44.11 5.60 95.15
CA CYS A 646 44.70 6.78 95.77
C CYS A 646 45.34 6.45 97.11
N THR A 647 46.58 6.89 97.32
CA THR A 647 47.31 6.67 98.57
C THR A 647 47.90 7.97 99.10
N ASP A 648 48.04 8.05 100.41
CA ASP A 648 48.76 9.10 101.11
C ASP A 648 49.48 8.52 102.34
N THR A 649 50.58 9.14 102.76
CA THR A 649 51.43 8.58 103.83
C THR A 649 51.79 9.63 104.87
N ALA A 650 51.54 9.32 106.14
CA ALA A 650 51.96 10.11 107.27
C ALA A 650 53.16 9.47 107.98
N PHE A 651 54.05 10.32 108.50
CA PHE A 651 55.26 9.91 109.22
C PHE A 651 55.32 10.61 110.57
N SER A 652 55.79 9.90 111.60
CA SER A 652 56.16 10.51 112.88
C SER A 652 57.22 9.66 113.58
N ASN A 653 58.08 10.30 114.37
CA ASN A 653 59.12 9.60 115.12
C ASN A 653 58.71 9.49 116.59
N ILE A 654 58.95 8.32 117.17
CA ILE A 654 58.84 8.11 118.62
C ILE A 654 60.20 7.74 119.19
N THR A 655 60.48 8.16 120.41
CA THR A 655 61.71 7.82 121.12
C THR A 655 61.36 6.99 122.35
N ILE A 656 61.88 5.77 122.42
CA ILE A 656 61.75 4.92 123.61
C ILE A 656 62.96 5.20 124.50
N ASN A 657 62.73 5.85 125.65
CA ASN A 657 63.83 6.29 126.50
C ASN A 657 64.40 5.15 127.37
N SER A 658 65.73 5.16 127.60
CA SER A 658 66.39 4.27 128.55
C SER A 658 65.94 4.57 130.01
N TYR A 659 66.06 3.59 130.91
CA TYR A 659 65.65 3.71 132.33
C TYR A 659 66.70 3.12 133.29
N TYR A 660 67.05 3.84 134.37
CA TYR A 660 68.07 3.44 135.36
C TYR A 660 67.47 3.07 136.73
N ALA A 661 67.95 1.98 137.32
CA ALA A 661 67.70 1.63 138.72
C ALA A 661 68.83 0.77 139.32
N LEU A 662 69.20 1.01 140.60
CA LEU A 662 70.22 0.26 141.34
C LEU A 662 69.77 -0.09 142.78
N TYR A 663 69.75 -1.39 143.07
CA TYR A 663 69.48 -1.99 144.37
C TYR A 663 70.77 -2.51 145.01
N VAL A 664 70.96 -2.28 146.32
CA VAL A 664 72.15 -2.70 147.07
C VAL A 664 71.71 -3.28 148.41
N PRO A 665 72.12 -4.51 148.78
CA PRO A 665 71.82 -5.10 150.09
C PRO A 665 72.57 -4.38 151.23
N ASN A 666 72.35 -4.77 152.49
CA ASN A 666 72.97 -4.13 153.67
C ASN A 666 73.58 -5.09 154.71
N THR A 667 73.44 -6.41 154.53
CA THR A 667 74.02 -7.44 155.41
C THR A 667 74.28 -8.71 154.60
N PHE A 668 75.38 -9.40 154.87
CA PHE A 668 75.66 -10.73 154.32
C PHE A 668 76.51 -11.59 155.29
N THR A 669 76.46 -12.92 155.15
CA THR A 669 77.04 -13.89 156.08
C THR A 669 77.91 -14.88 155.30
N PRO A 670 79.22 -14.65 155.16
CA PRO A 670 80.11 -15.49 154.37
C PRO A 670 80.50 -16.77 155.14
N ASN A 671 79.54 -17.70 155.29
CA ASN A 671 79.72 -18.97 155.99
C ASN A 671 79.75 -20.19 155.05
N ASP A 672 79.67 -19.96 153.74
CA ASP A 672 79.73 -20.95 152.65
C ASP A 672 78.52 -21.90 152.68
N ASP A 673 77.35 -21.42 153.12
CA ASP A 673 76.10 -22.19 153.17
C ASP A 673 75.23 -22.07 151.89
N GLY A 674 75.65 -21.22 150.95
CA GLY A 674 75.00 -20.94 149.67
C GLY A 674 73.95 -19.83 149.74
N ARG A 675 73.77 -19.16 150.88
CA ARG A 675 72.77 -18.11 151.09
C ARG A 675 73.42 -16.84 151.62
N ASN A 676 73.36 -15.80 150.81
CA ASN A 676 73.87 -14.48 151.18
C ASN A 676 75.34 -14.54 151.64
N ASP A 677 76.12 -15.45 151.03
CA ASP A 677 77.57 -15.52 151.22
C ASP A 677 78.31 -14.37 150.53
N MET A 678 77.61 -13.68 149.62
CA MET A 678 78.14 -12.63 148.78
C MET A 678 77.34 -11.33 148.94
N PHE A 679 78.03 -10.22 149.01
CA PHE A 679 77.44 -8.89 148.87
C PHE A 679 77.20 -8.56 147.39
N GLU A 680 75.95 -8.71 146.93
CA GLU A 680 75.54 -8.59 145.51
C GLU A 680 74.58 -7.41 145.25
N PRO A 681 75.07 -6.26 144.76
CA PRO A 681 74.24 -5.21 144.17
C PRO A 681 73.60 -5.66 142.84
N LYS A 682 72.38 -5.19 142.52
CA LYS A 682 71.70 -5.44 141.24
C LYS A 682 71.19 -4.15 140.61
N GLY A 683 71.29 -3.99 139.29
CA GLY A 683 70.74 -2.83 138.61
C GLY A 683 70.47 -3.02 137.12
N VAL A 684 69.72 -2.08 136.54
CA VAL A 684 69.37 -2.00 135.11
C VAL A 684 69.68 -0.60 134.58
N GLY A 685 70.00 -0.50 133.29
CA GLY A 685 70.37 0.77 132.67
C GLY A 685 71.73 1.30 133.14
N ILE A 686 72.66 0.41 133.50
CA ILE A 686 74.00 0.74 133.98
C ILE A 686 74.99 0.63 132.82
N GLU A 687 75.75 1.70 132.56
CA GLU A 687 76.81 1.75 131.55
C GLU A 687 78.18 1.39 132.16
N SER A 688 78.49 1.93 133.34
CA SER A 688 79.68 1.56 134.11
C SER A 688 79.38 1.46 135.59
N PHE A 689 80.11 0.60 136.28
CA PHE A 689 79.90 0.28 137.68
C PHE A 689 81.25 0.16 138.37
N GLU A 690 81.37 0.69 139.58
CA GLU A 690 82.49 0.43 140.47
C GLU A 690 81.96 0.27 141.89
N ILE A 691 82.48 -0.72 142.62
CA ILE A 691 82.24 -0.90 144.04
C ILE A 691 83.56 -0.96 144.78
N TYR A 692 83.61 -0.24 145.90
CA TYR A 692 84.73 -0.22 146.83
C TYR A 692 84.20 -0.56 148.22
N ILE A 693 84.93 -1.37 148.98
CA ILE A 693 84.58 -1.73 150.35
C ILE A 693 85.76 -1.50 151.26
N PHE A 694 85.54 -0.80 152.38
CA PHE A 694 86.58 -0.34 153.29
C PHE A 694 86.35 -0.86 154.71
N ASN A 695 87.46 -1.13 155.44
CA ASN A 695 87.42 -1.39 156.87
C ASN A 695 87.28 -0.09 157.70
N ARG A 696 87.08 -0.21 159.02
CA ARG A 696 86.90 0.95 159.93
C ARG A 696 88.05 1.95 159.97
N TRP A 697 89.22 1.58 159.48
CA TRP A 697 90.42 2.44 159.42
C TRP A 697 90.62 3.07 158.04
N GLY A 698 89.72 2.82 157.08
CA GLY A 698 89.77 3.35 155.72
C GLY A 698 90.65 2.55 154.75
N GLU A 699 91.06 1.34 155.12
CA GLU A 699 91.79 0.44 154.22
C GLU A 699 90.80 -0.31 153.30
N GLU A 700 91.08 -0.32 152.00
CA GLU A 700 90.29 -1.03 150.99
C GLU A 700 90.44 -2.54 151.15
N LEU A 701 89.32 -3.24 151.26
CA LEU A 701 89.25 -4.69 151.36
C LEU A 701 88.80 -5.35 150.06
N PHE A 702 88.00 -4.65 149.26
CA PHE A 702 87.48 -5.15 148.00
C PHE A 702 87.20 -4.02 147.02
N TYR A 703 87.49 -4.31 145.76
CA TYR A 703 87.18 -3.48 144.62
C TYR A 703 86.67 -4.36 143.48
N SER A 704 85.65 -3.89 142.78
CA SER A 704 85.22 -4.45 141.50
C SER A 704 84.66 -3.35 140.60
N ASP A 705 84.99 -3.40 139.31
CA ASP A 705 84.38 -2.60 138.24
C ASP A 705 83.28 -3.35 137.47
N ASN A 706 82.93 -4.54 137.93
CA ASN A 706 81.91 -5.39 137.34
C ASN A 706 80.84 -5.71 138.39
N ILE A 707 79.60 -5.33 138.11
CA ILE A 707 78.46 -5.52 139.02
C ILE A 707 78.17 -7.00 139.31
N ASP A 708 78.55 -7.90 138.40
CA ASP A 708 78.37 -9.33 138.57
C ASP A 708 79.45 -9.96 139.48
N ILE A 709 80.55 -9.25 139.77
CA ILE A 709 81.60 -9.70 140.68
C ILE A 709 81.31 -9.15 142.08
N CYS A 710 80.91 -10.05 142.96
CA CYS A 710 80.45 -9.74 144.32
C CYS A 710 81.56 -9.90 145.36
N TRP A 711 81.40 -9.31 146.54
CA TRP A 711 82.34 -9.47 147.66
C TRP A 711 81.95 -10.62 148.59
N ASP A 712 82.88 -11.53 148.87
CA ASP A 712 82.69 -12.72 149.72
C ASP A 712 83.13 -12.52 151.18
N GLY A 713 83.53 -11.30 151.58
CA GLY A 713 84.03 -11.01 152.93
C GLY A 713 85.49 -11.40 153.20
N GLY A 714 86.16 -12.18 152.34
CA GLY A 714 87.60 -12.47 152.39
C GLY A 714 88.19 -12.77 153.79
N ARG A 715 89.27 -12.04 154.17
CA ARG A 715 89.92 -12.15 155.52
C ARG A 715 89.29 -11.22 156.57
N ALA A 716 88.13 -10.65 156.28
CA ALA A 716 87.47 -9.70 157.15
C ALA A 716 86.85 -10.43 158.36
N VAL A 717 86.86 -9.79 159.53
CA VAL A 717 86.20 -10.31 160.74
C VAL A 717 84.78 -9.75 160.85
N ALA A 718 83.89 -10.44 161.55
CA ALA A 718 82.52 -9.97 161.80
C ALA A 718 82.52 -8.52 162.32
N SER A 719 82.06 -7.60 161.49
CA SER A 719 82.10 -6.15 161.70
C SER A 719 81.30 -5.43 160.62
N VAL A 720 81.14 -4.12 160.79
CA VAL A 720 80.52 -3.25 159.78
C VAL A 720 81.60 -2.69 158.86
N TYR A 721 81.35 -2.77 157.55
CA TYR A 721 82.19 -2.25 156.49
C TYR A 721 81.44 -1.19 155.71
N THR A 722 82.14 -0.21 155.18
CA THR A 722 81.53 0.85 154.38
C THR A 722 81.73 0.52 152.91
N TYR A 723 80.66 0.53 152.12
CA TYR A 723 80.74 0.45 150.67
C TYR A 723 80.53 1.81 150.02
N VAL A 724 81.19 2.00 148.89
CA VAL A 724 80.97 3.09 147.96
C VAL A 724 80.75 2.44 146.60
N ILE A 725 79.57 2.64 146.03
CA ILE A 725 79.25 2.24 144.67
C ILE A 725 79.14 3.50 143.82
N ASN A 726 79.90 3.55 142.75
CA ASN A 726 79.79 4.57 141.71
C ASN A 726 79.19 3.90 140.47
N VAL A 727 78.19 4.51 139.87
CA VAL A 727 77.54 4.01 138.65
C VAL A 727 77.39 5.15 137.67
N VAL A 728 77.72 4.91 136.40
CA VAL A 728 77.25 5.76 135.31
C VAL A 728 76.10 5.02 134.64
N ASP A 729 74.91 5.64 134.60
CA ASP A 729 73.79 5.05 133.87
C ASP A 729 73.99 5.18 132.34
N LYS A 730 73.18 4.46 131.55
CA LYS A 730 73.18 4.56 130.07
C LYS A 730 72.90 5.97 129.52
N LEU A 731 72.47 6.91 130.37
CA LEU A 731 72.28 8.32 130.01
C LEU A 731 73.54 9.16 130.30
N GLY A 732 74.64 8.53 130.73
CA GLY A 732 75.90 9.18 131.09
C GLY A 732 75.87 9.89 132.46
N THR A 733 74.81 9.71 133.25
CA THR A 733 74.66 10.37 134.56
C THR A 733 75.39 9.58 135.63
N PHE A 734 76.24 10.26 136.41
CA PHE A 734 76.96 9.66 137.52
C PHE A 734 76.09 9.60 138.78
N HIS A 735 75.99 8.40 139.35
CA HIS A 735 75.31 8.08 140.60
C HIS A 735 76.33 7.55 141.59
N LYS A 736 76.35 8.11 142.81
CA LYS A 736 77.16 7.59 143.91
C LYS A 736 76.26 7.12 145.05
N LYS A 737 76.44 5.88 145.47
CA LYS A 737 75.70 5.26 146.55
C LYS A 737 76.68 4.77 147.60
N THR A 738 76.61 5.35 148.79
CA THR A 738 77.44 4.95 149.93
C THR A 738 76.56 4.36 151.00
N GLY A 739 77.02 3.31 151.65
CA GLY A 739 76.29 2.68 152.74
C GLY A 739 77.19 1.80 153.59
N GLU A 740 76.57 1.16 154.56
CA GLU A 740 77.22 0.19 155.42
C GLU A 740 76.73 -1.20 155.05
N VAL A 741 77.64 -2.17 155.08
CA VAL A 741 77.35 -3.58 154.96
C VAL A 741 77.89 -4.29 156.20
N LEU A 742 77.01 -5.00 156.90
CA LEU A 742 77.39 -5.83 158.04
C LEU A 742 77.82 -7.21 157.57
N ILE A 743 79.00 -7.66 158.02
CA ILE A 743 79.39 -9.08 158.01
C ILE A 743 79.06 -9.66 159.40
N GLU A 744 78.14 -10.61 159.44
CA GLU A 744 77.81 -11.40 160.64
C GLU A 744 78.65 -12.66 160.78
#